data_AF-A0A1I9G1C8-F1
#
_entry.id   AF-A0A1I9G1C8-F1
#
_cell.length_a   1.000
_cell.length_b   1.000
_cell.length_c   1.000
_cell.angle_alpha   90.00
_cell.angle_beta   90.00
_cell.angle_gamma   90.00
#
_symmetry.space_group_name_H-M   'P 1'
#
loop_
_entity.id
_entity.type
_entity.pdbx_description
1 polymer ?
#
loop_
_entity_poly.entity_id
_entity_poly.type
_entity_poly.pdbx_seq_one_letter_code
_entity_poly.pdbx_strand_id
1 'polypeptide(L)'
;MATIAPKEKSPDVPVYEFKEDISVNVVERNVKIRKSTLFAWGIIVPLLIVAVIIFGSLYLIARAKLQKYNDTVQPPGHYDLSVCKRKFDVPPLFILSFDGFRNSYLEHNITPSIQRLINYGTHSKYMLPTFPSKTFPNHYTIATGLYPAWHGIVDNAFYDTQFKDFFKKSTNQSGWYLGEPIWETAQKAGLKSAVFFWPGSEGIGKLPNFWMKYNSSVPFTYRIDTLIKWLKLPDGERPSLIQAYFEEPDYAGHMGGPDSQTVRTAMILMDGMINYLISRLTEEGLMGCINFILLSDHGMQQMDKKKSVVTMNYLGPQFNDMFFSGVVARVEINESAHSSQKDADNIINDMISKLECQHGNNYIAYRKDLVPIRFHYAGSPRIGDIVIKGRPGVCIFKTDEEKESYKLLGDHGYDNRIISMRAIFIAVGPDIAQNREISAFQNTELYNLFAHLLRIDAAPNNGTNGILFPVLRNPPALPITTIDQPSDQCTEKINMKLCNFSHNCQLMDNIYQNCSVIFHSSVSASYHFTGDLCSLQLCDAIIHFDKKLRKTIMVEGIMKNTIWTEEIKENCVTYIDNVTQTNSCEISKDDSYSLISLFGRLDSYYTFDLTRLVVPKVFVDGIWQYVLNETAEYLVKYGNLRFFSGAIYDQDGDGVRDSDEVIRNLRNISMTIQFECVISNY
;
A
#
# COMPACT_ATOMS: atom_id res chain seq x y z
N MET A 1 -23.24 -47.86 -13.83
CA MET A 1 -23.83 -48.38 -12.58
C MET A 1 -23.46 -47.39 -11.48
N ALA A 2 -24.26 -46.41 -11.05
CA ALA A 2 -25.70 -46.12 -11.25
C ALA A 2 -26.69 -47.02 -10.47
N THR A 3 -26.94 -46.63 -9.21
CA THR A 3 -28.12 -46.83 -8.32
C THR A 3 -27.98 -45.79 -7.19
N ILE A 4 -28.93 -44.97 -6.69
CA ILE A 4 -30.39 -44.72 -6.86
C ILE A 4 -31.32 -45.37 -5.81
N ALA A 5 -31.97 -44.48 -5.01
CA ALA A 5 -33.20 -44.62 -4.20
C ALA A 5 -33.16 -45.47 -2.90
N PRO A 6 -34.07 -45.23 -1.90
CA PRO A 6 -35.29 -44.39 -1.92
C PRO A 6 -35.46 -43.35 -0.78
N LYS A 7 -36.60 -42.62 -0.83
CA LYS A 7 -37.13 -41.65 0.16
C LYS A 7 -37.81 -42.35 1.35
N GLU A 8 -37.88 -41.72 2.54
CA GLU A 8 -39.12 -41.11 3.09
C GLU A 8 -39.01 -40.55 4.54
N LYS A 9 -39.88 -39.55 4.80
CA LYS A 9 -40.57 -39.15 6.05
C LYS A 9 -39.82 -38.61 7.29
N SER A 10 -40.36 -37.49 7.77
CA SER A 10 -40.18 -36.89 9.10
C SER A 10 -41.00 -37.63 10.16
N PRO A 11 -40.55 -37.60 11.44
CA PRO A 11 -41.42 -37.69 12.61
C PRO A 11 -41.41 -36.39 13.44
N ASP A 12 -42.31 -36.31 14.41
CA ASP A 12 -42.72 -35.10 15.13
C ASP A 12 -41.92 -34.78 16.42
N VAL A 13 -41.73 -33.48 16.66
CA VAL A 13 -42.18 -32.67 17.83
C VAL A 13 -42.15 -33.29 19.25
N PRO A 14 -41.79 -32.49 20.27
CA PRO A 14 -42.72 -32.33 21.40
C PRO A 14 -43.05 -30.88 21.75
N VAL A 15 -44.36 -30.59 21.77
CA VAL A 15 -44.97 -29.40 22.39
C VAL A 15 -45.25 -29.76 23.84
N TYR A 16 -44.94 -28.87 24.78
CA TYR A 16 -45.45 -28.97 26.13
C TYR A 16 -46.74 -28.13 26.26
N GLU A 17 -47.89 -28.81 26.30
CA GLU A 17 -49.12 -28.23 26.85
C GLU A 17 -48.93 -27.96 28.34
N PHE A 18 -49.46 -26.83 28.83
CA PHE A 18 -50.01 -26.77 30.18
C PHE A 18 -51.52 -26.59 30.05
N LYS A 19 -52.26 -27.66 30.36
CA LYS A 19 -53.69 -27.59 30.64
C LYS A 19 -53.88 -27.35 32.13
N GLU A 20 -54.88 -26.56 32.46
CA GLU A 20 -55.79 -26.96 33.52
C GLU A 20 -57.21 -26.54 33.16
N ASP A 21 -58.13 -27.50 33.24
CA ASP A 21 -59.55 -27.30 33.01
C ASP A 21 -60.17 -26.39 34.09
N ILE A 22 -61.34 -25.82 33.80
CA ILE A 22 -62.50 -25.96 34.70
C ILE A 22 -63.81 -25.65 33.96
N SER A 23 -64.85 -26.36 34.39
CA SER A 23 -66.16 -26.52 33.76
C SER A 23 -66.97 -25.23 33.54
N VAL A 24 -67.76 -25.27 32.47
CA VAL A 24 -68.82 -24.30 32.17
C VAL A 24 -69.94 -24.41 33.22
N ASN A 25 -70.28 -23.30 33.86
CA ASN A 25 -71.57 -23.09 34.51
C ASN A 25 -72.28 -21.92 33.84
N VAL A 26 -73.38 -22.21 33.13
CA VAL A 26 -74.18 -21.21 32.43
C VAL A 26 -75.02 -20.43 33.45
N VAL A 27 -74.76 -19.13 33.57
CA VAL A 27 -75.68 -18.18 34.20
C VAL A 27 -75.88 -17.02 33.23
N GLU A 28 -77.07 -16.93 32.63
CA GLU A 28 -77.42 -15.82 31.75
C GLU A 28 -77.36 -14.49 32.51
N ARG A 29 -76.40 -13.64 32.17
CA ARG A 29 -76.40 -12.22 32.54
C ARG A 29 -76.60 -11.37 31.31
N ASN A 30 -77.79 -10.79 31.19
CA ASN A 30 -78.13 -9.80 30.18
C ASN A 30 -77.18 -8.58 30.24
N VAL A 31 -76.17 -8.51 29.37
CA VAL A 31 -75.30 -7.34 29.24
C VAL A 31 -75.90 -6.37 28.22
N LYS A 32 -76.50 -5.28 28.71
CA LYS A 32 -76.83 -4.12 27.87
C LYS A 32 -75.55 -3.48 27.33
N ILE A 33 -75.34 -3.52 26.02
CA ILE A 33 -74.24 -2.82 25.35
C ILE A 33 -74.41 -1.30 25.60
N ARG A 34 -73.40 -0.66 26.22
CA ARG A 34 -73.39 0.79 26.43
C ARG A 34 -73.30 1.51 25.09
N LYS A 35 -74.13 2.54 24.89
CA LYS A 35 -74.17 3.40 23.68
C LYS A 35 -72.82 4.04 23.29
N SER A 36 -71.82 4.05 24.18
CA SER A 36 -70.48 4.57 23.93
C SER A 36 -69.65 3.75 22.94
N THR A 37 -69.94 2.46 22.74
CA THR A 37 -69.17 1.63 21.79
C THR A 37 -69.52 1.94 20.33
N LEU A 38 -70.80 2.15 20.01
CA LEU A 38 -71.26 2.50 18.66
C LEU A 38 -70.67 3.83 18.17
N PHE A 39 -70.50 4.81 19.05
CA PHE A 39 -69.88 6.10 18.71
C PHE A 39 -68.38 5.98 18.38
N ALA A 40 -67.64 5.09 19.07
CA ALA A 40 -66.23 4.87 18.78
C ALA A 40 -66.02 4.26 17.38
N TRP A 41 -66.79 3.24 17.02
CA TRP A 41 -66.74 2.65 15.68
C TRP A 41 -67.18 3.62 14.58
N GLY A 42 -68.13 4.51 14.87
CA GLY A 42 -68.57 5.58 13.96
C GLY A 42 -67.49 6.62 13.61
N ILE A 43 -66.39 6.70 14.38
CA ILE A 43 -65.26 7.61 14.11
C ILE A 43 -64.03 6.84 13.61
N ILE A 44 -63.76 5.65 14.16
CA ILE A 44 -62.59 4.83 13.80
C ILE A 44 -62.69 4.31 12.35
N VAL A 45 -63.87 3.88 11.90
CA VAL A 45 -64.04 3.34 10.54
C VAL A 45 -63.80 4.40 9.45
N PRO A 46 -64.36 5.63 9.52
CA PRO A 46 -64.01 6.71 8.60
C PRO A 46 -62.50 7.04 8.59
N LEU A 47 -61.85 7.08 9.76
CA LEU A 47 -60.42 7.38 9.85
C LEU A 47 -59.55 6.29 9.19
N LEU A 48 -59.91 5.01 9.35
CA LEU A 48 -59.24 3.91 8.65
C LEU A 48 -59.45 3.98 7.14
N ILE A 49 -60.65 4.32 6.67
CA ILE A 49 -60.93 4.50 5.23
C ILE A 49 -60.10 5.66 4.67
N VAL A 50 -60.03 6.80 5.37
CA VAL A 50 -59.19 7.95 4.96
C VAL A 50 -57.70 7.57 4.95
N ALA A 51 -57.22 6.82 5.95
CA ALA A 51 -55.84 6.34 5.96
C ALA A 51 -55.55 5.41 4.77
N VAL A 52 -56.43 4.45 4.47
CA VAL A 52 -56.29 3.54 3.31
C VAL A 52 -56.31 4.32 1.99
N ILE A 53 -57.15 5.35 1.85
CA ILE A 53 -57.16 6.23 0.68
C ILE A 53 -55.84 7.01 0.57
N ILE A 54 -55.35 7.61 1.66
CA ILE A 54 -54.08 8.37 1.65
C ILE A 54 -52.90 7.47 1.31
N PHE A 55 -52.75 6.32 1.98
CA PHE A 55 -51.67 5.37 1.71
C PHE A 55 -51.79 4.74 0.32
N GLY A 56 -53.02 4.45 -0.15
CA GLY A 56 -53.28 3.98 -1.52
C GLY A 56 -52.91 5.03 -2.57
N SER A 57 -53.27 6.30 -2.36
CA SER A 57 -52.89 7.42 -3.23
C SER A 57 -51.39 7.66 -3.23
N LEU A 58 -50.72 7.63 -2.06
CA LEU A 58 -49.27 7.74 -1.95
C LEU A 58 -48.56 6.57 -2.63
N TYR A 59 -49.09 5.34 -2.49
CA TYR A 59 -48.58 4.15 -3.20
C TYR A 59 -48.75 4.28 -4.71
N LEU A 60 -49.90 4.76 -5.20
CA LEU A 60 -50.12 5.01 -6.62
C LEU A 60 -49.23 6.13 -7.18
N ILE A 61 -49.00 7.22 -6.42
CA ILE A 61 -48.07 8.29 -6.79
C ILE A 61 -46.62 7.78 -6.81
N ALA A 62 -46.22 6.99 -5.80
CA ALA A 62 -44.91 6.37 -5.74
C ALA A 62 -44.71 5.39 -6.91
N ARG A 63 -45.71 4.54 -7.20
CA ARG A 63 -45.70 3.62 -8.34
C ARG A 63 -45.68 4.34 -9.69
N ALA A 64 -46.42 5.44 -9.85
CA ALA A 64 -46.39 6.26 -11.06
C ALA A 64 -45.04 6.97 -11.24
N LYS A 65 -44.41 7.45 -10.16
CA LYS A 65 -43.04 7.96 -10.18
C LYS A 65 -42.03 6.86 -10.54
N LEU A 66 -42.16 5.67 -9.95
CA LEU A 66 -41.30 4.51 -10.21
C LEU A 66 -41.47 4.00 -11.65
N GLN A 67 -42.68 4.02 -12.19
CA GLN A 67 -42.96 3.61 -13.56
C GLN A 67 -42.42 4.65 -14.55
N LYS A 68 -42.61 5.95 -14.30
CA LYS A 68 -41.97 7.03 -15.09
C LYS A 68 -40.45 6.99 -15.00
N TYR A 69 -39.88 6.54 -13.89
CA TYR A 69 -38.44 6.30 -13.73
C TYR A 69 -37.98 5.10 -14.57
N ASN A 70 -38.72 3.97 -14.52
CA ASN A 70 -38.43 2.79 -15.33
C ASN A 70 -38.56 3.06 -16.85
N ASP A 71 -39.54 3.86 -17.27
CA ASP A 71 -39.71 4.32 -18.67
C ASP A 71 -38.57 5.25 -19.14
N THR A 72 -37.68 5.68 -18.23
CA THR A 72 -36.47 6.48 -18.55
C THR A 72 -35.15 5.73 -18.33
N VAL A 73 -35.17 4.47 -17.92
CA VAL A 73 -33.94 3.63 -17.89
C VAL A 73 -33.65 3.15 -19.30
N GLN A 74 -32.99 4.00 -20.09
CA GLN A 74 -32.32 3.51 -21.29
C GLN A 74 -31.24 2.49 -20.90
N PRO A 75 -30.99 1.45 -21.73
CA PRO A 75 -29.79 0.62 -21.56
C PRO A 75 -28.55 1.52 -21.53
N PRO A 76 -27.46 1.14 -20.83
CA PRO A 76 -26.26 1.96 -20.71
C PRO A 76 -25.77 2.37 -22.10
N GLY A 77 -25.90 3.66 -22.42
CA GLY A 77 -25.71 4.15 -23.77
C GLY A 77 -24.27 3.92 -24.21
N HIS A 78 -24.09 3.44 -25.44
CA HIS A 78 -22.76 3.40 -26.07
C HIS A 78 -22.33 4.81 -26.52
N TYR A 79 -22.36 5.79 -25.60
CA TYR A 79 -21.94 7.18 -25.75
C TYR A 79 -20.48 7.27 -26.20
N ASP A 80 -20.21 7.68 -27.44
CA ASP A 80 -18.85 7.73 -27.97
C ASP A 80 -17.88 8.53 -27.05
N LEU A 81 -16.87 7.84 -26.52
CA LEU A 81 -15.90 8.40 -25.56
C LEU A 81 -14.92 9.36 -26.23
N SER A 82 -14.89 9.44 -27.57
CA SER A 82 -14.06 10.36 -28.34
C SER A 82 -14.72 11.72 -28.60
N VAL A 83 -15.99 11.91 -28.24
CA VAL A 83 -16.73 13.14 -28.53
C VAL A 83 -16.09 14.35 -27.86
N CYS A 84 -15.49 15.21 -28.69
CA CYS A 84 -14.91 16.47 -28.28
C CYS A 84 -15.37 17.62 -29.20
N LYS A 85 -16.08 18.59 -28.62
CA LYS A 85 -16.62 19.79 -29.30
C LYS A 85 -15.95 21.10 -28.84
N ARG A 86 -15.11 21.06 -27.80
CA ARG A 86 -14.36 22.20 -27.27
C ARG A 86 -12.86 21.96 -27.41
N LYS A 87 -12.14 22.88 -28.03
CA LYS A 87 -10.67 22.81 -28.06
C LYS A 87 -10.11 23.27 -26.71
N PHE A 88 -9.11 22.53 -26.22
CA PHE A 88 -8.27 22.92 -25.08
C PHE A 88 -6.81 22.85 -25.56
N ASP A 89 -5.97 23.82 -25.20
CA ASP A 89 -4.55 23.79 -25.60
C ASP A 89 -3.76 22.74 -24.79
N VAL A 90 -4.12 22.56 -23.52
CA VAL A 90 -3.78 21.38 -22.71
C VAL A 90 -5.08 20.74 -22.22
N PRO A 91 -5.32 19.45 -22.50
CA PRO A 91 -6.51 18.73 -22.02
C PRO A 91 -6.60 18.73 -20.49
N PRO A 92 -7.72 19.16 -19.88
CA PRO A 92 -7.88 19.12 -18.42
C PRO A 92 -7.75 17.71 -17.85
N LEU A 93 -7.11 17.61 -16.70
CA LEU A 93 -6.96 16.37 -15.92
C LEU A 93 -8.14 16.24 -14.95
N PHE A 94 -8.91 15.17 -15.07
CA PHE A 94 -10.14 14.92 -14.31
C PHE A 94 -10.02 13.58 -13.58
N ILE A 95 -9.93 13.61 -12.26
CA ILE A 95 -9.63 12.42 -11.44
C ILE A 95 -10.80 12.13 -10.50
N LEU A 96 -11.29 10.90 -10.52
CA LEU A 96 -12.24 10.37 -9.53
C LEU A 96 -11.58 9.27 -8.70
N SER A 97 -11.71 9.38 -7.38
CA SER A 97 -11.39 8.31 -6.44
C SER A 97 -12.66 7.71 -5.86
N PHE A 98 -12.80 6.39 -5.99
CA PHE A 98 -13.83 5.59 -5.32
C PHE A 98 -13.15 4.83 -4.16
N ASP A 99 -13.41 5.27 -2.93
CA ASP A 99 -12.76 4.77 -1.70
C ASP A 99 -12.95 3.25 -1.57
N GLY A 100 -11.88 2.53 -1.19
CA GLY A 100 -11.96 1.09 -0.89
C GLY A 100 -12.36 0.19 -2.08
N PHE A 101 -12.33 0.70 -3.33
CA PHE A 101 -12.57 -0.10 -4.53
C PHE A 101 -11.42 -1.08 -4.74
N ARG A 102 -11.56 -2.25 -4.11
CA ARG A 102 -10.67 -3.40 -4.26
C ARG A 102 -10.66 -3.88 -5.71
N ASN A 103 -9.47 -4.06 -6.26
CA ASN A 103 -9.22 -4.47 -7.65
C ASN A 103 -10.06 -5.67 -8.11
N SER A 104 -10.17 -6.72 -7.30
CA SER A 104 -10.93 -7.93 -7.66
C SER A 104 -12.44 -7.72 -7.80
N TYR A 105 -13.01 -6.58 -7.37
CA TYR A 105 -14.43 -6.30 -7.61
C TYR A 105 -14.78 -6.14 -9.11
N LEU A 106 -13.78 -5.86 -9.97
CA LEU A 106 -13.94 -5.81 -11.42
C LEU A 106 -14.28 -7.19 -12.02
N GLU A 107 -13.91 -8.29 -11.37
CA GLU A 107 -14.07 -9.66 -11.89
C GLU A 107 -15.55 -10.12 -11.94
N HIS A 108 -16.47 -9.37 -11.31
CA HIS A 108 -17.86 -9.80 -11.12
C HIS A 108 -18.81 -9.49 -12.29
N ASN A 109 -18.35 -8.88 -13.38
CA ASN A 109 -19.17 -8.50 -14.55
C ASN A 109 -20.43 -7.64 -14.21
N ILE A 110 -20.40 -6.91 -13.08
CA ILE A 110 -21.48 -6.01 -12.64
C ILE A 110 -21.21 -4.53 -12.93
N THR A 111 -20.07 -4.21 -13.53
CA THR A 111 -19.62 -2.84 -13.82
C THR A 111 -19.36 -2.61 -15.32
N PRO A 112 -20.40 -2.67 -16.18
CA PRO A 112 -20.23 -2.55 -17.64
C PRO A 112 -19.70 -1.18 -18.09
N SER A 113 -20.00 -0.10 -17.37
CA SER A 113 -19.58 1.26 -17.70
C SER A 113 -18.11 1.48 -17.36
N ILE A 114 -17.64 0.92 -16.24
CA ILE A 114 -16.22 0.88 -15.88
C ILE A 114 -15.45 -0.06 -16.82
N GLN A 115 -16.01 -1.23 -17.15
CA GLN A 115 -15.41 -2.15 -18.13
C GLN A 115 -15.25 -1.49 -19.50
N ARG A 116 -16.16 -0.57 -19.87
CA ARG A 116 -16.05 0.21 -21.09
C ARG A 116 -14.87 1.18 -21.09
N LEU A 117 -14.55 1.79 -19.94
CA LEU A 117 -13.35 2.62 -19.78
C LEU A 117 -12.08 1.77 -19.90
N ILE A 118 -12.03 0.62 -19.22
CA ILE A 118 -10.95 -0.38 -19.31
C ILE A 118 -10.70 -0.77 -20.76
N ASN A 119 -11.75 -1.18 -21.48
CA ASN A 119 -11.65 -1.62 -22.86
C ASN A 119 -11.19 -0.51 -23.84
N TYR A 120 -11.46 0.76 -23.53
CA TYR A 120 -11.16 1.88 -24.43
C TYR A 120 -9.78 2.50 -24.20
N GLY A 121 -9.36 2.65 -22.94
CA GLY A 121 -8.17 3.41 -22.56
C GLY A 121 -6.98 2.56 -22.11
N THR A 122 -6.35 3.00 -21.03
CA THR A 122 -5.29 2.26 -20.35
C THR A 122 -5.69 1.92 -18.92
N HIS A 123 -5.54 0.66 -18.51
CA HIS A 123 -5.72 0.22 -17.12
C HIS A 123 -4.47 -0.49 -16.60
N SER A 124 -4.30 -0.52 -15.28
CA SER A 124 -3.30 -1.40 -14.65
C SER A 124 -3.88 -2.76 -14.32
N LYS A 125 -3.04 -3.80 -14.30
CA LYS A 125 -3.38 -5.08 -13.63
C LYS A 125 -3.93 -4.86 -12.22
N TYR A 126 -3.24 -4.01 -11.45
CA TYR A 126 -3.69 -3.45 -10.17
C TYR A 126 -2.73 -2.34 -9.74
N MET A 127 -3.21 -1.42 -8.89
CA MET A 127 -2.35 -0.47 -8.19
C MET A 127 -2.08 -0.95 -6.77
N LEU A 128 -0.86 -0.74 -6.29
CA LEU A 128 -0.46 -1.00 -4.90
C LEU A 128 -0.59 0.30 -4.07
N PRO A 129 -1.25 0.26 -2.90
CA PRO A 129 -1.26 1.38 -1.97
C PRO A 129 0.12 1.59 -1.31
N THR A 130 0.31 2.70 -0.61
CA THR A 130 1.32 2.86 0.45
C THR A 130 0.85 2.19 1.75
N PHE A 131 1.80 1.95 2.65
CA PHE A 131 1.51 1.40 3.97
C PHE A 131 1.42 2.52 5.03
N PRO A 132 0.43 2.49 5.94
CA PRO A 132 -0.73 1.59 5.96
C PRO A 132 -1.69 1.91 4.82
N SER A 133 -2.40 0.90 4.33
CA SER A 133 -3.41 1.02 3.24
C SER A 133 -4.72 1.67 3.72
N LYS A 134 -4.61 2.84 4.38
CA LYS A 134 -5.70 3.66 4.94
C LYS A 134 -5.98 4.89 4.08
N THR A 135 -7.20 5.41 4.19
CA THR A 135 -7.78 6.46 3.35
C THR A 135 -6.96 7.73 3.25
N PHE A 136 -6.73 8.42 4.39
CA PHE A 136 -6.04 9.70 4.42
C PHE A 136 -4.57 9.57 3.96
N PRO A 137 -3.78 8.58 4.44
CA PRO A 137 -2.45 8.33 3.93
C PRO A 137 -2.42 8.14 2.41
N ASN A 138 -3.25 7.26 1.86
CA ASN A 138 -3.16 6.90 0.44
C ASN A 138 -3.69 7.99 -0.50
N HIS A 139 -4.78 8.67 -0.15
CA HIS A 139 -5.23 9.83 -0.92
C HIS A 139 -4.21 10.96 -0.91
N TYR A 140 -3.49 11.18 0.20
CA TYR A 140 -2.47 12.23 0.26
C TYR A 140 -1.15 11.80 -0.40
N THR A 141 -0.79 10.51 -0.37
CA THR A 141 0.22 9.91 -1.25
C THR A 141 -0.10 10.18 -2.72
N ILE A 142 -1.32 9.85 -3.18
CA ILE A 142 -1.75 10.09 -4.57
C ILE A 142 -1.65 11.59 -4.94
N ALA A 143 -1.94 12.48 -3.98
CA ALA A 143 -1.85 13.91 -4.20
C ALA A 143 -0.40 14.46 -4.24
N THR A 144 0.58 13.80 -3.62
CA THR A 144 1.94 14.36 -3.39
C THR A 144 3.09 13.54 -3.97
N GLY A 145 2.84 12.27 -4.33
CA GLY A 145 3.87 11.30 -4.70
C GLY A 145 4.78 10.86 -3.56
N LEU A 146 4.48 11.26 -2.32
CA LEU A 146 5.29 10.96 -1.14
C LEU A 146 4.75 9.77 -0.35
N TYR A 147 5.62 9.10 0.40
CA TYR A 147 5.20 8.09 1.39
C TYR A 147 4.57 8.74 2.65
N PRO A 148 3.74 8.01 3.43
CA PRO A 148 3.06 8.54 4.61
C PRO A 148 3.96 9.16 5.69
N ALA A 149 5.16 8.61 5.88
CA ALA A 149 6.14 9.20 6.80
C ALA A 149 6.60 10.61 6.36
N TRP A 150 6.70 10.84 5.05
CA TRP A 150 7.29 12.04 4.44
C TRP A 150 6.28 13.17 4.21
N HIS A 151 5.05 12.84 3.78
CA HIS A 151 3.95 13.83 3.76
C HIS A 151 3.27 13.99 5.13
N GLY A 152 3.68 13.22 6.13
CA GLY A 152 3.29 13.37 7.54
C GLY A 152 1.85 12.98 7.87
N ILE A 153 1.11 12.34 6.97
CA ILE A 153 -0.26 11.86 7.22
C ILE A 153 -0.18 10.35 7.31
N VAL A 154 0.16 9.86 8.52
CA VAL A 154 0.59 8.47 8.74
C VAL A 154 -0.57 7.50 8.97
N ASP A 155 -1.76 8.01 9.33
CA ASP A 155 -2.99 7.25 9.54
C ASP A 155 -4.21 8.20 9.47
N ASN A 156 -5.42 7.65 9.56
CA ASN A 156 -6.68 8.39 9.68
C ASN A 156 -6.83 9.13 11.04
N ALA A 157 -6.11 8.70 12.07
CA ALA A 157 -5.99 9.35 13.37
C ALA A 157 -4.64 9.02 14.04
N PHE A 158 -3.96 10.00 14.62
CA PHE A 158 -2.66 9.82 15.30
C PHE A 158 -2.38 11.02 16.21
N TYR A 159 -1.31 10.95 17.01
CA TYR A 159 -0.80 12.08 17.81
C TYR A 159 0.49 12.63 17.18
N ASP A 160 0.75 13.91 17.39
CA ASP A 160 2.00 14.57 17.02
C ASP A 160 2.63 15.18 18.29
N THR A 161 3.83 14.75 18.65
CA THR A 161 4.58 15.19 19.83
C THR A 161 5.07 16.64 19.76
N GLN A 162 5.19 17.22 18.55
CA GLN A 162 5.56 18.62 18.36
C GLN A 162 4.34 19.54 18.52
N PHE A 163 3.19 19.15 17.97
CA PHE A 163 1.94 19.90 18.16
C PHE A 163 1.25 19.63 19.50
N LYS A 164 1.57 18.50 20.14
CA LYS A 164 0.92 17.97 21.36
C LYS A 164 -0.60 17.87 21.24
N ASP A 165 -1.09 17.50 20.05
CA ASP A 165 -2.50 17.36 19.71
C ASP A 165 -2.73 16.13 18.80
N PHE A 166 -4.01 15.78 18.60
CA PHE A 166 -4.43 14.63 17.81
C PHE A 166 -4.85 15.04 16.39
N PHE A 167 -4.22 14.42 15.40
CA PHE A 167 -4.78 14.38 14.06
C PHE A 167 -6.06 13.55 14.03
N LYS A 168 -7.07 14.09 13.34
CA LYS A 168 -8.35 13.45 13.03
C LYS A 168 -8.78 13.87 11.64
N LYS A 169 -9.73 13.17 11.02
CA LYS A 169 -10.21 13.45 9.65
C LYS A 169 -10.71 14.89 9.40
N SER A 170 -11.02 15.66 10.46
CA SER A 170 -11.41 17.09 10.38
C SER A 170 -10.28 18.09 10.67
N THR A 171 -9.06 17.63 10.95
CA THR A 171 -7.88 18.50 11.17
C THR A 171 -7.49 19.18 9.86
N ASN A 172 -7.49 20.52 9.86
CA ASN A 172 -7.21 21.36 8.70
C ASN A 172 -6.15 22.45 8.95
N GLN A 173 -5.57 22.50 10.16
CA GLN A 173 -4.52 23.44 10.52
C GLN A 173 -3.26 23.25 9.66
N SER A 174 -2.52 24.34 9.43
CA SER A 174 -1.25 24.30 8.69
C SER A 174 -0.18 23.47 9.43
N GLY A 175 0.74 22.84 8.70
CA GLY A 175 1.82 22.01 9.23
C GLY A 175 1.45 20.54 9.52
N TRP A 176 0.17 20.18 9.53
CA TRP A 176 -0.23 18.76 9.51
C TRP A 176 0.04 18.11 8.15
N TYR A 177 -0.28 18.82 7.06
CA TYR A 177 -0.12 18.34 5.69
C TYR A 177 1.24 18.81 5.12
N LEU A 178 2.22 17.91 5.05
CA LEU A 178 3.57 18.19 4.53
C LEU A 178 3.68 17.88 3.04
N GLY A 179 4.83 18.17 2.42
CA GLY A 179 5.01 18.02 0.97
C GLY A 179 4.21 19.01 0.15
N GLU A 180 4.06 18.75 -1.15
CA GLU A 180 3.33 19.61 -2.09
C GLU A 180 2.25 18.80 -2.84
N PRO A 181 0.96 19.01 -2.57
CA PRO A 181 -0.09 18.33 -3.29
C PRO A 181 -0.25 18.92 -4.71
N ILE A 182 -0.67 18.10 -5.67
CA ILE A 182 -0.73 18.44 -7.11
C ILE A 182 -1.59 19.68 -7.43
N TRP A 183 -2.58 20.01 -6.60
CA TRP A 183 -3.36 21.25 -6.73
C TRP A 183 -2.61 22.51 -6.29
N GLU A 184 -1.58 22.40 -5.44
CA GLU A 184 -0.63 23.47 -5.12
C GLU A 184 0.42 23.60 -6.23
N THR A 185 0.93 22.49 -6.76
CA THR A 185 1.86 22.46 -7.90
C THR A 185 1.25 23.10 -9.15
N ALA A 186 0.01 22.73 -9.47
CA ALA A 186 -0.75 23.36 -10.56
C ALA A 186 -0.86 24.88 -10.36
N GLN A 187 -1.16 25.34 -9.14
CA GLN A 187 -1.27 26.77 -8.83
C GLN A 187 0.07 27.52 -8.93
N LYS A 188 1.18 26.90 -8.50
CA LYS A 188 2.54 27.46 -8.66
C LYS A 188 2.93 27.60 -10.14
N ALA A 189 2.47 26.70 -10.99
CA ALA A 189 2.60 26.79 -12.44
C ALA A 189 1.56 27.73 -13.13
N GLY A 190 0.75 28.46 -12.36
CA GLY A 190 -0.25 29.40 -12.88
C GLY A 190 -1.55 28.76 -13.40
N LEU A 191 -1.73 27.45 -13.22
CA LEU A 191 -2.96 26.73 -13.56
C LEU A 191 -3.97 26.82 -12.40
N LYS A 192 -5.26 26.63 -12.72
CA LYS A 192 -6.32 26.54 -11.70
C LYS A 192 -6.65 25.09 -11.34
N SER A 193 -6.97 24.85 -10.07
CA SER A 193 -7.33 23.55 -9.52
C SER A 193 -8.70 23.58 -8.83
N ALA A 194 -9.47 22.51 -8.99
CA ALA A 194 -10.75 22.33 -8.30
C ALA A 194 -10.87 20.93 -7.67
N VAL A 195 -11.25 20.87 -6.39
CA VAL A 195 -11.27 19.62 -5.62
C VAL A 195 -12.59 19.47 -4.87
N PHE A 196 -13.42 18.54 -5.33
CA PHE A 196 -14.69 18.18 -4.67
C PHE A 196 -14.46 17.02 -3.69
N PHE A 197 -13.99 17.38 -2.50
CA PHE A 197 -13.51 16.48 -1.46
C PHE A 197 -12.24 15.72 -1.86
N TRP A 198 -11.19 15.86 -1.05
CA TRP A 198 -9.99 15.01 -1.08
C TRP A 198 -9.27 15.19 0.26
N PRO A 199 -8.75 14.13 0.91
CA PRO A 199 -7.91 14.27 2.09
C PRO A 199 -6.78 15.30 1.89
N GLY A 200 -6.74 16.34 2.72
CA GLY A 200 -5.81 17.47 2.61
C GLY A 200 -6.28 18.68 1.78
N SER A 201 -7.35 18.60 0.99
CA SER A 201 -7.84 19.75 0.19
C SER A 201 -8.43 20.89 1.01
N GLU A 202 -8.69 20.66 2.30
CA GLU A 202 -9.13 21.68 3.26
C GLU A 202 -7.96 22.26 4.09
N GLY A 203 -6.72 21.82 3.86
CA GLY A 203 -5.54 22.24 4.62
C GLY A 203 -5.25 23.73 4.46
N ILE A 204 -5.29 24.48 5.57
CA ILE A 204 -5.00 25.91 5.61
C ILE A 204 -3.55 26.16 5.16
N GLY A 205 -3.39 27.01 4.14
CA GLY A 205 -2.11 27.25 3.47
C GLY A 205 -1.86 26.38 2.23
N LYS A 206 -2.69 25.36 1.98
CA LYS A 206 -2.62 24.46 0.81
C LYS A 206 -3.98 24.31 0.10
N LEU A 207 -4.80 25.35 0.09
CA LEU A 207 -6.15 25.27 -0.51
C LEU A 207 -6.09 25.28 -2.06
N PRO A 208 -6.92 24.48 -2.75
CA PRO A 208 -7.20 24.63 -4.18
C PRO A 208 -7.93 25.95 -4.50
N ASN A 209 -7.97 26.38 -5.77
CA ASN A 209 -8.73 27.57 -6.15
C ASN A 209 -10.25 27.41 -5.95
N PHE A 210 -10.76 26.21 -6.20
CA PHE A 210 -12.12 25.81 -5.88
C PHE A 210 -12.09 24.54 -5.02
N TRP A 211 -12.71 24.56 -3.86
CA TRP A 211 -12.77 23.38 -3.00
C TRP A 211 -14.10 23.33 -2.26
N MET A 212 -14.47 22.14 -1.81
CA MET A 212 -15.68 21.89 -1.05
C MET A 212 -15.30 21.33 0.33
N LYS A 213 -15.87 21.90 1.40
CA LYS A 213 -15.77 21.33 2.75
C LYS A 213 -16.44 19.97 2.80
N TYR A 214 -15.75 18.96 3.31
CA TYR A 214 -16.21 17.58 3.34
C TYR A 214 -17.58 17.43 4.02
N ASN A 215 -18.50 16.79 3.31
CA ASN A 215 -19.82 16.44 3.80
C ASN A 215 -20.34 15.23 3.01
N SER A 216 -20.26 14.04 3.62
CA SER A 216 -20.71 12.79 3.02
C SER A 216 -22.21 12.76 2.66
N SER A 217 -23.01 13.67 3.23
CA SER A 217 -24.44 13.79 2.91
C SER A 217 -24.70 14.38 1.51
N VAL A 218 -23.67 14.92 0.85
CA VAL A 218 -23.79 15.52 -0.49
C VAL A 218 -23.96 14.43 -1.55
N PRO A 219 -25.08 14.41 -2.31
CA PRO A 219 -25.36 13.37 -3.30
C PRO A 219 -24.30 13.29 -4.41
N PHE A 220 -23.94 12.07 -4.79
CA PHE A 220 -22.96 11.76 -5.84
C PHE A 220 -23.22 12.47 -7.18
N THR A 221 -24.49 12.57 -7.60
CA THR A 221 -24.87 13.31 -8.82
C THR A 221 -24.58 14.80 -8.72
N TYR A 222 -24.82 15.43 -7.56
CA TYR A 222 -24.48 16.84 -7.32
C TYR A 222 -22.96 17.09 -7.36
N ARG A 223 -22.16 16.12 -6.89
CA ARG A 223 -20.69 16.17 -7.03
C ARG A 223 -20.34 16.23 -8.52
N ILE A 224 -20.78 15.23 -9.30
CA ILE A 224 -20.55 15.14 -10.76
C ILE A 224 -20.99 16.42 -11.50
N ASP A 225 -22.21 16.91 -11.23
CA ASP A 225 -22.73 18.14 -11.84
C ASP A 225 -21.84 19.36 -11.56
N THR A 226 -21.29 19.45 -10.35
CA THR A 226 -20.38 20.53 -9.97
C THR A 226 -19.03 20.41 -10.70
N LEU A 227 -18.49 19.21 -10.86
CA LEU A 227 -17.26 19.00 -11.64
C LEU A 227 -17.43 19.42 -13.10
N ILE A 228 -18.55 19.03 -13.73
CA ILE A 228 -18.88 19.42 -15.11
C ILE A 228 -19.11 20.93 -15.20
N LYS A 229 -19.75 21.55 -14.20
CA LYS A 229 -19.90 23.02 -14.12
C LYS A 229 -18.55 23.73 -14.07
N TRP A 230 -17.60 23.26 -13.26
CA TRP A 230 -16.24 23.81 -13.20
C TRP A 230 -15.50 23.63 -14.54
N LEU A 231 -15.59 22.46 -15.16
CA LEU A 231 -15.01 22.16 -16.48
C LEU A 231 -15.61 23.04 -17.60
N LYS A 232 -16.84 23.52 -17.44
CA LYS A 232 -17.53 24.39 -18.40
C LYS A 232 -17.19 25.88 -18.29
N LEU A 233 -16.48 26.31 -17.25
CA LEU A 233 -16.14 27.72 -17.04
C LEU A 233 -15.40 28.36 -18.25
N PRO A 234 -15.42 29.70 -18.37
CA PRO A 234 -14.62 30.44 -19.35
C PRO A 234 -13.13 30.10 -19.30
N ASP A 235 -12.44 30.33 -20.41
CA ASP A 235 -10.97 30.21 -20.46
C ASP A 235 -10.35 31.26 -19.51
N GLY A 236 -9.29 30.89 -18.80
CA GLY A 236 -8.72 31.70 -17.71
C GLY A 236 -9.45 31.58 -16.36
N GLU A 237 -10.72 31.17 -16.33
CA GLU A 237 -11.45 30.84 -15.09
C GLU A 237 -11.46 29.34 -14.77
N ARG A 238 -11.56 28.50 -15.80
CA ARG A 238 -11.64 27.05 -15.70
C ARG A 238 -10.40 26.41 -15.03
N PRO A 239 -10.58 25.43 -14.14
CA PRO A 239 -9.52 24.56 -13.65
C PRO A 239 -8.92 23.65 -14.74
N SER A 240 -7.59 23.54 -14.76
CA SER A 240 -6.87 22.51 -15.53
C SER A 240 -6.84 21.18 -14.80
N LEU A 241 -6.93 21.20 -13.46
CA LEU A 241 -7.04 20.02 -12.60
C LEU A 241 -8.42 19.99 -11.94
N ILE A 242 -9.13 18.87 -12.04
CA ILE A 242 -10.37 18.59 -11.34
C ILE A 242 -10.25 17.25 -10.62
N GLN A 243 -10.48 17.21 -9.31
CA GLN A 243 -10.45 15.99 -8.50
C GLN A 243 -11.74 15.83 -7.69
N ALA A 244 -12.18 14.60 -7.46
CA ALA A 244 -13.24 14.32 -6.49
C ALA A 244 -13.18 12.94 -5.85
N TYR A 245 -13.79 12.84 -4.68
CA TYR A 245 -13.84 11.66 -3.82
C TYR A 245 -15.27 11.16 -3.60
N PHE A 246 -15.43 9.84 -3.53
CA PHE A 246 -16.68 9.12 -3.28
C PHE A 246 -16.42 8.02 -2.22
N GLU A 247 -17.26 7.96 -1.20
CA GLU A 247 -17.14 7.09 0.00
C GLU A 247 -17.45 5.60 -0.26
N GLU A 248 -17.84 5.25 -1.48
CA GLU A 248 -18.25 3.89 -1.87
C GLU A 248 -17.29 3.34 -2.93
N PRO A 249 -16.98 2.02 -2.92
CA PRO A 249 -17.59 0.95 -2.12
C PRO A 249 -17.02 0.75 -0.69
N ASP A 250 -16.11 1.59 -0.18
CA ASP A 250 -15.52 1.43 1.17
C ASP A 250 -16.57 1.28 2.27
N TYR A 251 -17.53 2.20 2.35
CA TYR A 251 -18.57 2.17 3.39
C TYR A 251 -19.38 0.86 3.35
N ALA A 252 -19.80 0.42 2.16
CA ALA A 252 -20.44 -0.89 1.99
C ALA A 252 -19.52 -2.07 2.40
N GLY A 253 -18.22 -1.98 2.11
CA GLY A 253 -17.20 -2.95 2.50
C GLY A 253 -17.01 -3.07 4.00
N HIS A 254 -16.93 -1.94 4.70
CA HIS A 254 -16.89 -1.86 6.15
C HIS A 254 -18.15 -2.45 6.81
N MET A 255 -19.33 -2.08 6.31
CA MET A 255 -20.62 -2.46 6.91
C MET A 255 -21.05 -3.89 6.59
N GLY A 256 -20.74 -4.41 5.39
CA GLY A 256 -21.17 -5.73 4.93
C GLY A 256 -20.08 -6.80 4.87
N GLY A 257 -18.80 -6.41 4.84
CA GLY A 257 -17.69 -7.24 4.38
C GLY A 257 -17.50 -7.14 2.85
N PRO A 258 -16.28 -7.36 2.33
CA PRO A 258 -15.96 -7.15 0.91
C PRO A 258 -16.78 -8.02 -0.05
N ASP A 259 -17.08 -9.26 0.34
CA ASP A 259 -17.73 -10.26 -0.54
C ASP A 259 -19.26 -10.27 -0.36
N SER A 260 -19.85 -9.13 0.03
CA SER A 260 -21.26 -9.01 0.44
C SER A 260 -22.19 -8.45 -0.63
N GLN A 261 -23.50 -8.71 -0.48
CA GLN A 261 -24.54 -8.09 -1.31
C GLN A 261 -24.59 -6.56 -1.16
N THR A 262 -24.16 -6.02 -0.02
CA THR A 262 -24.04 -4.57 0.21
C THR A 262 -23.00 -3.98 -0.74
N VAL A 263 -21.79 -4.56 -0.77
CA VAL A 263 -20.74 -4.17 -1.72
C VAL A 263 -21.20 -4.36 -3.16
N ARG A 264 -21.82 -5.49 -3.49
CA ARG A 264 -22.38 -5.72 -4.85
C ARG A 264 -23.37 -4.61 -5.27
N THR A 265 -24.14 -4.08 -4.32
CA THR A 265 -25.09 -2.99 -4.58
C THR A 265 -24.38 -1.64 -4.74
N ALA A 266 -23.39 -1.35 -3.90
CA ALA A 266 -22.54 -0.16 -4.04
C ALA A 266 -21.76 -0.14 -5.36
N MET A 267 -21.23 -1.30 -5.81
CA MET A 267 -20.55 -1.45 -7.09
C MET A 267 -21.45 -1.11 -8.29
N ILE A 268 -22.72 -1.54 -8.26
CA ILE A 268 -23.71 -1.19 -9.30
C ILE A 268 -24.03 0.31 -9.27
N LEU A 269 -24.12 0.91 -8.07
CA LEU A 269 -24.29 2.36 -7.92
C LEU A 269 -23.09 3.13 -8.49
N MET A 270 -21.87 2.71 -8.21
CA MET A 270 -20.63 3.32 -8.70
C MET A 270 -20.50 3.21 -10.22
N ASP A 271 -20.84 2.06 -10.82
CA ASP A 271 -20.92 1.94 -12.28
C ASP A 271 -21.97 2.87 -12.89
N GLY A 272 -23.14 2.98 -12.24
CA GLY A 272 -24.19 3.92 -12.61
C GLY A 272 -23.76 5.39 -12.54
N MET A 273 -22.92 5.76 -11.57
CA MET A 273 -22.32 7.11 -11.48
C MET A 273 -21.31 7.36 -12.60
N ILE A 274 -20.53 6.35 -13.01
CA ILE A 274 -19.64 6.45 -14.17
C ILE A 274 -20.44 6.57 -15.48
N ASN A 275 -21.51 5.80 -15.66
CA ASN A 275 -22.42 5.95 -16.79
C ASN A 275 -23.03 7.36 -16.85
N TYR A 276 -23.49 7.88 -15.71
CA TYR A 276 -24.04 9.23 -15.60
C TYR A 276 -23.01 10.31 -15.98
N LEU A 277 -21.79 10.21 -15.45
CA LEU A 277 -20.69 11.11 -15.81
C LEU A 277 -20.40 11.08 -17.31
N ILE A 278 -20.24 9.89 -17.90
CA ILE A 278 -19.95 9.70 -19.32
C ILE A 278 -21.07 10.30 -20.18
N SER A 279 -22.34 10.02 -19.86
CA SER A 279 -23.49 10.60 -20.58
C SER A 279 -23.41 12.12 -20.58
N ARG A 280 -23.30 12.72 -19.39
CA ARG A 280 -23.29 14.18 -19.21
C ARG A 280 -22.10 14.86 -19.86
N LEU A 281 -20.90 14.28 -19.78
CA LEU A 281 -19.73 14.78 -20.52
C LEU A 281 -19.90 14.63 -22.03
N THR A 282 -20.57 13.59 -22.52
CA THR A 282 -20.79 13.38 -23.97
C THR A 282 -21.85 14.35 -24.53
N GLU A 283 -22.94 14.57 -23.79
CA GLU A 283 -23.98 15.56 -24.11
C GLU A 283 -23.38 16.97 -24.26
N GLU A 284 -22.55 17.37 -23.29
CA GLU A 284 -21.82 18.64 -23.26
C GLU A 284 -20.67 18.71 -24.29
N GLY A 285 -20.32 17.58 -24.92
CA GLY A 285 -19.26 17.50 -25.92
C GLY A 285 -17.84 17.60 -25.36
N LEU A 286 -17.62 17.09 -24.16
CA LEU A 286 -16.38 17.22 -23.38
C LEU A 286 -15.65 15.90 -23.10
N MET A 287 -16.30 14.74 -23.26
CA MET A 287 -15.75 13.43 -22.86
C MET A 287 -14.40 13.12 -23.52
N GLY A 288 -14.27 13.34 -24.83
CA GLY A 288 -13.03 13.14 -25.58
C GLY A 288 -12.00 14.28 -25.43
N CYS A 289 -12.34 15.34 -24.70
CA CYS A 289 -11.48 16.53 -24.55
C CYS A 289 -10.64 16.53 -23.26
N ILE A 290 -10.85 15.58 -22.35
CA ILE A 290 -10.23 15.54 -21.02
C ILE A 290 -9.40 14.26 -20.85
N ASN A 291 -8.36 14.34 -20.03
CA ASN A 291 -7.69 13.17 -19.50
C ASN A 291 -8.43 12.74 -18.23
N PHE A 292 -9.32 11.77 -18.36
CA PHE A 292 -10.10 11.21 -17.26
C PHE A 292 -9.37 10.03 -16.60
N ILE A 293 -9.31 10.02 -15.27
CA ILE A 293 -8.73 8.94 -14.47
C ILE A 293 -9.76 8.50 -13.42
N LEU A 294 -10.03 7.20 -13.36
CA LEU A 294 -10.73 6.54 -12.27
C LEU A 294 -9.75 5.65 -11.51
N LEU A 295 -9.67 5.85 -10.19
CA LEU A 295 -8.77 5.12 -9.31
C LEU A 295 -9.43 4.82 -7.96
N SER A 296 -8.71 4.07 -7.13
CA SER A 296 -8.99 3.97 -5.69
C SER A 296 -7.70 4.10 -4.90
N ASP A 297 -7.84 4.31 -3.60
CA ASP A 297 -6.75 4.48 -2.66
C ASP A 297 -6.28 3.17 -2.03
N HIS A 298 -7.20 2.24 -1.76
CA HIS A 298 -6.93 0.89 -1.27
C HIS A 298 -8.04 -0.11 -1.65
N GLY A 299 -7.84 -1.37 -1.28
CA GLY A 299 -8.89 -2.40 -1.28
C GLY A 299 -9.56 -2.59 0.09
N MET A 300 -10.10 -3.79 0.33
CA MET A 300 -10.91 -4.13 1.51
C MET A 300 -10.78 -5.62 1.88
N GLN A 301 -10.59 -5.93 3.17
CA GLN A 301 -10.36 -7.27 3.71
C GLN A 301 -11.45 -7.69 4.69
N GLN A 302 -11.95 -8.92 4.56
CA GLN A 302 -12.92 -9.52 5.48
C GLN A 302 -12.31 -9.72 6.88
N MET A 303 -13.02 -9.28 7.92
CA MET A 303 -12.60 -9.40 9.32
C MET A 303 -12.87 -10.78 9.91
N ASP A 304 -11.93 -11.25 10.74
CA ASP A 304 -12.01 -12.43 11.59
C ASP A 304 -11.80 -12.01 13.06
N LYS A 305 -12.91 -11.62 13.70
CA LYS A 305 -12.90 -11.13 15.10
C LYS A 305 -12.45 -12.19 16.11
N LYS A 306 -12.52 -13.49 15.76
CA LYS A 306 -12.04 -14.57 16.63
C LYS A 306 -10.51 -14.59 16.71
N LYS A 307 -9.82 -14.21 15.64
CA LYS A 307 -8.36 -14.08 15.59
C LYS A 307 -7.82 -12.76 16.12
N SER A 308 -8.68 -11.75 16.27
CA SER A 308 -8.30 -10.40 16.71
C SER A 308 -7.84 -10.38 18.16
N VAL A 309 -6.78 -9.60 18.43
CA VAL A 309 -5.94 -9.69 19.63
C VAL A 309 -6.20 -8.51 20.57
N VAL A 310 -6.12 -8.77 21.88
CA VAL A 310 -6.22 -7.75 22.94
C VAL A 310 -4.88 -7.68 23.65
N THR A 311 -4.19 -6.54 23.58
CA THR A 311 -2.78 -6.41 23.99
C THR A 311 -2.60 -6.32 25.51
N MET A 312 -3.57 -5.77 26.25
CA MET A 312 -3.48 -5.70 27.73
C MET A 312 -3.43 -7.07 28.41
N ASN A 313 -3.88 -8.14 27.75
CA ASN A 313 -3.76 -9.52 28.24
C ASN A 313 -2.30 -10.00 28.33
N TYR A 314 -1.36 -9.28 27.71
CA TYR A 314 0.07 -9.59 27.71
C TYR A 314 0.91 -8.45 28.32
N LEU A 315 0.56 -7.19 28.03
CA LEU A 315 1.26 -6.02 28.56
C LEU A 315 0.97 -5.78 30.06
N GLY A 316 -0.18 -6.23 30.56
CA GLY A 316 -0.58 -6.15 31.96
C GLY A 316 -1.31 -4.83 32.33
N PRO A 317 -1.90 -4.77 33.54
CA PRO A 317 -2.75 -3.66 33.98
C PRO A 317 -1.98 -2.34 34.22
N GLN A 318 -0.66 -2.39 34.33
CA GLN A 318 0.21 -1.22 34.49
C GLN A 318 0.47 -0.47 33.16
N PHE A 319 0.04 -1.00 32.02
CA PHE A 319 0.20 -0.38 30.71
C PHE A 319 -0.70 0.86 30.56
N ASN A 320 -0.10 2.05 30.62
CA ASN A 320 -0.80 3.34 30.57
C ASN A 320 -0.36 4.22 29.37
N ASP A 321 0.39 3.66 28.43
CA ASP A 321 0.85 4.38 27.25
C ASP A 321 -0.29 4.61 26.24
N MET A 322 -0.05 5.54 25.32
CA MET A 322 -1.01 5.93 24.30
C MET A 322 -1.06 4.86 23.22
N PHE A 323 -2.26 4.36 22.96
CA PHE A 323 -2.49 3.21 22.09
C PHE A 323 -3.54 3.55 21.04
N PHE A 324 -3.22 3.33 19.78
CA PHE A 324 -4.13 3.47 18.65
C PHE A 324 -4.52 2.08 18.16
N SER A 325 -5.75 1.64 18.42
CA SER A 325 -6.26 0.32 18.02
C SER A 325 -6.64 0.26 16.54
N GLY A 326 -6.48 -0.91 15.91
CA GLY A 326 -6.80 -1.14 14.50
C GLY A 326 -6.06 -2.35 13.90
N VAL A 327 -6.14 -2.52 12.59
CA VAL A 327 -5.40 -3.57 11.86
C VAL A 327 -3.89 -3.33 11.81
N VAL A 328 -3.48 -2.07 11.99
CA VAL A 328 -2.11 -1.65 12.27
C VAL A 328 -2.21 -0.78 13.51
N ALA A 329 -2.11 -1.41 14.68
CA ALA A 329 -2.13 -0.67 15.93
C ALA A 329 -0.76 -0.05 16.20
N ARG A 330 -0.75 1.07 16.93
CA ARG A 330 0.46 1.86 17.18
C ARG A 330 0.52 2.28 18.65
N VAL A 331 1.70 2.25 19.24
CA VAL A 331 1.94 2.67 20.63
C VAL A 331 2.97 3.79 20.64
N GLU A 332 2.66 4.87 21.34
CA GLU A 332 3.59 5.94 21.70
C GLU A 332 3.84 5.84 23.19
N ILE A 333 5.10 5.66 23.61
CA ILE A 333 5.46 5.57 25.02
C ILE A 333 5.29 6.93 25.70
N ASN A 334 4.89 6.94 26.95
CA ASN A 334 4.72 8.20 27.67
C ASN A 334 6.07 8.92 27.89
N GLU A 335 6.17 10.21 27.51
CA GLU A 335 7.33 11.08 27.77
C GLU A 335 7.79 11.03 29.23
N SER A 336 6.88 10.89 30.21
CA SER A 336 7.23 10.84 31.63
C SER A 336 7.73 9.47 32.11
N ALA A 337 7.72 8.43 31.27
CA ALA A 337 8.14 7.08 31.63
C ALA A 337 9.64 6.82 31.44
N HIS A 338 10.36 7.72 30.76
CA HIS A 338 11.78 7.56 30.43
C HIS A 338 12.58 8.83 30.75
N SER A 339 13.84 8.68 31.20
CA SER A 339 14.74 9.81 31.49
C SER A 339 15.85 9.98 30.44
N SER A 340 16.01 8.98 29.57
CA SER A 340 17.01 8.89 28.52
C SER A 340 16.52 7.99 27.39
N GLN A 341 17.12 8.11 26.20
CA GLN A 341 16.83 7.21 25.07
C GLN A 341 17.02 5.73 25.43
N LYS A 342 18.02 5.42 26.27
CA LYS A 342 18.28 4.05 26.72
C LYS A 342 17.14 3.48 27.57
N ASP A 343 16.48 4.31 28.37
CA ASP A 343 15.31 3.89 29.16
C ASP A 343 14.12 3.61 28.23
N ALA A 344 13.89 4.48 27.25
CA ALA A 344 12.88 4.28 26.21
C ALA A 344 13.10 2.96 25.43
N ASP A 345 14.33 2.72 24.96
CA ASP A 345 14.69 1.50 24.23
C ASP A 345 14.43 0.24 25.08
N ASN A 346 14.75 0.28 26.38
CA ASN A 346 14.48 -0.84 27.30
C ASN A 346 12.98 -1.10 27.49
N ILE A 347 12.17 -0.04 27.65
CA ILE A 347 10.70 -0.14 27.78
C ILE A 347 10.10 -0.74 26.50
N ILE A 348 10.53 -0.24 25.34
CA ILE A 348 10.08 -0.74 24.04
C ILE A 348 10.42 -2.22 23.85
N ASN A 349 11.67 -2.61 24.15
CA ASN A 349 12.11 -4.00 24.01
C ASN A 349 11.36 -4.95 24.98
N ASP A 350 11.09 -4.51 26.22
CA ASP A 350 10.24 -5.24 27.18
C ASP A 350 8.82 -5.44 26.62
N MET A 351 8.17 -4.39 26.10
CA MET A 351 6.85 -4.49 25.47
C MET A 351 6.83 -5.44 24.26
N ILE A 352 7.84 -5.37 23.39
CA ILE A 352 7.97 -6.27 22.23
C ILE A 352 8.11 -7.73 22.71
N SER A 353 8.98 -8.01 23.68
CA SER A 353 9.17 -9.37 24.22
C SER A 353 7.90 -9.94 24.88
N LYS A 354 7.10 -9.09 25.54
CA LYS A 354 5.81 -9.48 26.13
C LYS A 354 4.76 -9.82 25.08
N LEU A 355 4.85 -9.25 23.88
CA LEU A 355 3.95 -9.53 22.76
C LEU A 355 4.45 -10.71 21.89
N GLU A 356 5.75 -11.00 21.92
CA GLU A 356 6.38 -12.03 21.10
C GLU A 356 5.71 -13.42 21.26
N CYS A 357 5.34 -14.03 20.13
CA CYS A 357 4.72 -15.35 20.01
C CYS A 357 3.41 -15.62 20.79
N GLN A 358 2.83 -14.63 21.48
CA GLN A 358 1.72 -14.82 22.43
C GLN A 358 0.37 -15.26 21.82
N HIS A 359 0.12 -14.96 20.55
CA HIS A 359 -1.16 -15.28 19.88
C HIS A 359 -0.93 -16.02 18.54
N GLY A 360 0.08 -16.90 18.53
CA GLY A 360 0.55 -17.57 17.33
C GLY A 360 0.96 -16.57 16.25
N ASN A 361 0.59 -16.85 15.00
CA ASN A 361 0.98 -16.04 13.85
C ASN A 361 -0.01 -14.89 13.51
N ASN A 362 -0.93 -14.51 14.40
CA ASN A 362 -2.00 -13.55 14.02
C ASN A 362 -1.53 -12.10 13.82
N TYR A 363 -0.38 -11.72 14.35
CA TYR A 363 0.18 -10.37 14.20
C TYR A 363 1.72 -10.41 14.23
N ILE A 364 2.34 -9.28 13.95
CA ILE A 364 3.78 -9.04 14.17
C ILE A 364 3.92 -7.65 14.78
N ALA A 365 4.63 -7.54 15.90
CA ALA A 365 5.01 -6.27 16.51
C ALA A 365 6.43 -5.90 16.08
N TYR A 366 6.65 -4.62 15.78
CA TYR A 366 7.93 -4.04 15.38
C TYR A 366 8.21 -2.83 16.26
N ARG A 367 9.47 -2.65 16.66
CA ARG A 367 9.98 -1.29 16.95
C ARG A 367 9.97 -0.49 15.64
N LYS A 368 9.65 0.81 15.69
CA LYS A 368 9.44 1.64 14.48
C LYS A 368 10.58 1.54 13.47
N ASP A 369 11.82 1.66 13.90
CA ASP A 369 13.05 1.55 13.08
C ASP A 369 13.30 0.14 12.51
N LEU A 370 12.63 -0.89 13.02
CA LEU A 370 12.70 -2.28 12.53
C LEU A 370 11.47 -2.67 11.69
N VAL A 371 10.60 -1.71 11.35
CA VAL A 371 9.52 -1.89 10.38
C VAL A 371 10.13 -2.14 8.99
N PRO A 372 9.66 -3.14 8.20
CA PRO A 372 10.26 -3.46 6.91
C PRO A 372 10.40 -2.26 5.97
N ILE A 373 11.63 -1.93 5.54
CA ILE A 373 12.00 -0.72 4.77
C ILE A 373 11.06 -0.45 3.60
N ARG A 374 10.61 -1.49 2.86
CA ARG A 374 9.63 -1.41 1.76
C ARG A 374 8.27 -0.78 2.10
N PHE A 375 7.98 -0.52 3.37
CA PHE A 375 6.80 0.22 3.82
C PHE A 375 7.04 1.73 3.88
N HIS A 376 8.30 2.19 3.97
CA HIS A 376 8.70 3.59 4.15
C HIS A 376 7.91 4.28 5.29
N TYR A 377 7.88 3.59 6.43
CA TYR A 377 6.98 3.88 7.56
C TYR A 377 7.72 3.87 8.91
N ALA A 378 8.89 4.53 8.95
CA ALA A 378 9.67 4.72 10.17
C ALA A 378 10.22 6.15 10.35
N GLY A 379 10.58 6.85 9.26
CA GLY A 379 11.08 8.24 9.26
C GLY A 379 10.09 9.34 9.68
N SER A 380 9.15 9.09 10.60
CA SER A 380 8.23 10.12 11.12
C SER A 380 7.92 9.93 12.61
N PRO A 381 7.96 10.99 13.43
CA PRO A 381 7.60 10.91 14.85
C PRO A 381 6.12 10.59 15.06
N ARG A 382 5.24 10.92 14.10
CA ARG A 382 3.77 10.73 14.18
C ARG A 382 3.30 9.27 14.24
N ILE A 383 4.21 8.33 14.01
CA ILE A 383 3.89 6.91 13.83
C ILE A 383 3.64 6.21 15.18
N GLY A 384 4.32 6.59 16.26
CA GLY A 384 4.49 5.73 17.45
C GLY A 384 5.91 5.19 17.56
N ASP A 385 6.24 4.53 18.66
CA ASP A 385 7.50 3.80 18.88
C ASP A 385 7.38 2.33 18.50
N ILE A 386 6.18 1.77 18.63
CA ILE A 386 5.85 0.38 18.31
C ILE A 386 4.72 0.34 17.27
N VAL A 387 4.90 -0.48 16.23
CA VAL A 387 3.90 -0.76 15.19
C VAL A 387 3.50 -2.24 15.28
N ILE A 388 2.22 -2.51 15.58
CA ILE A 388 1.66 -3.85 15.71
C ILE A 388 0.76 -4.14 14.50
N LYS A 389 1.32 -4.84 13.51
CA LYS A 389 0.64 -5.20 12.25
C LYS A 389 -0.13 -6.51 12.40
N GLY A 390 -1.46 -6.46 12.31
CA GLY A 390 -2.31 -7.63 12.15
C GLY A 390 -2.08 -8.34 10.82
N ARG A 391 -2.23 -9.68 10.80
CA ARG A 391 -2.38 -10.45 9.55
C ARG A 391 -3.79 -10.27 8.98
N PRO A 392 -4.06 -10.62 7.70
CA PRO A 392 -5.35 -10.34 7.07
C PRO A 392 -6.56 -10.82 7.88
N GLY A 393 -7.46 -9.91 8.21
CA GLY A 393 -8.66 -10.14 9.03
C GLY A 393 -8.45 -9.95 10.54
N VAL A 394 -7.24 -9.64 11.01
CA VAL A 394 -6.92 -9.46 12.43
C VAL A 394 -6.84 -7.97 12.78
N CYS A 395 -7.69 -7.52 13.71
CA CYS A 395 -7.49 -6.26 14.44
C CYS A 395 -6.70 -6.49 15.72
N ILE A 396 -6.00 -5.44 16.15
CA ILE A 396 -5.30 -5.34 17.42
C ILE A 396 -6.00 -4.26 18.26
N PHE A 397 -6.42 -4.62 19.46
CA PHE A 397 -7.16 -3.78 20.40
C PHE A 397 -6.40 -3.62 21.71
N LYS A 398 -6.64 -2.53 22.45
CA LYS A 398 -6.10 -2.36 23.80
C LYS A 398 -6.84 -3.26 24.79
N THR A 399 -8.18 -3.24 24.74
CA THR A 399 -9.07 -3.91 25.70
C THR A 399 -10.09 -4.85 25.03
N ASP A 400 -10.69 -5.74 25.81
CA ASP A 400 -11.83 -6.55 25.34
C ASP A 400 -13.07 -5.69 25.02
N GLU A 401 -13.31 -4.59 25.75
CA GLU A 401 -14.40 -3.64 25.46
C GLU A 401 -14.27 -3.03 24.06
N GLU A 402 -13.06 -2.61 23.66
CA GLU A 402 -12.80 -2.13 22.30
C GLU A 402 -13.10 -3.23 21.27
N LYS A 403 -12.63 -4.46 21.50
CA LYS A 403 -12.87 -5.61 20.62
C LYS A 403 -14.35 -5.97 20.49
N GLU A 404 -15.11 -5.92 21.58
CA GLU A 404 -16.56 -6.17 21.60
C GLU A 404 -17.35 -5.04 20.93
N SER A 405 -16.95 -3.79 21.14
CA SER A 405 -17.57 -2.62 20.50
C SER A 405 -17.32 -2.59 18.99
N TYR A 406 -16.21 -3.15 18.50
CA TYR A 406 -15.82 -3.12 17.10
C TYR A 406 -16.80 -3.88 16.18
N LYS A 407 -17.66 -3.14 15.47
CA LYS A 407 -18.73 -3.73 14.64
C LYS A 407 -18.36 -4.04 13.19
N LEU A 408 -17.32 -3.40 12.64
CA LEU A 408 -16.95 -3.52 11.22
C LEU A 408 -16.75 -4.98 10.78
N LEU A 409 -17.21 -5.29 9.56
CA LEU A 409 -17.14 -6.62 8.93
C LEU A 409 -16.05 -6.68 7.86
N GLY A 410 -15.77 -5.56 7.20
CA GLY A 410 -14.52 -5.33 6.44
C GLY A 410 -13.63 -4.30 7.14
N ASP A 411 -12.32 -4.40 6.96
CA ASP A 411 -11.37 -3.32 7.24
C ASP A 411 -10.19 -3.38 6.24
N HIS A 412 -9.36 -2.35 6.25
CA HIS A 412 -8.24 -2.07 5.36
C HIS A 412 -7.13 -1.37 6.16
N GLY A 413 -5.94 -1.16 5.61
CA GLY A 413 -4.77 -0.66 6.36
C GLY A 413 -3.64 -1.67 6.51
N TYR A 414 -3.90 -2.94 6.18
CA TYR A 414 -2.93 -4.03 6.17
C TYR A 414 -1.74 -3.78 5.21
N ASP A 415 -0.76 -4.68 5.29
CA ASP A 415 0.39 -4.77 4.38
C ASP A 415 -0.01 -4.57 2.91
N ASN A 416 0.55 -3.54 2.27
CA ASN A 416 0.15 -3.08 0.94
C ASN A 416 0.35 -4.13 -0.18
N ARG A 417 1.13 -5.19 0.05
CA ARG A 417 1.34 -6.27 -0.93
C ARG A 417 0.25 -7.36 -0.90
N ILE A 418 -0.66 -7.39 0.08
CA ILE A 418 -1.73 -8.41 0.10
C ILE A 418 -2.78 -8.15 -0.99
N ILE A 419 -3.29 -9.23 -1.59
CA ILE A 419 -4.20 -9.16 -2.74
C ILE A 419 -5.46 -8.34 -2.43
N SER A 420 -6.00 -8.44 -1.22
CA SER A 420 -7.20 -7.72 -0.81
C SER A 420 -7.03 -6.21 -0.65
N MET A 421 -5.79 -5.69 -0.55
CA MET A 421 -5.51 -4.24 -0.46
C MET A 421 -5.23 -3.60 -1.83
N ARG A 422 -5.18 -4.39 -2.92
CA ARG A 422 -4.95 -3.87 -4.28
C ARG A 422 -6.07 -2.93 -4.72
N ALA A 423 -5.67 -1.77 -5.25
CA ALA A 423 -6.54 -0.71 -5.77
C ALA A 423 -6.68 -0.80 -7.30
N ILE A 424 -7.60 0.00 -7.86
CA ILE A 424 -7.79 0.14 -9.32
C ILE A 424 -7.08 1.39 -9.86
N PHE A 425 -6.71 1.33 -11.14
CA PHE A 425 -6.33 2.48 -11.94
C PHE A 425 -6.77 2.28 -13.40
N ILE A 426 -7.54 3.24 -13.92
CA ILE A 426 -8.10 3.26 -15.27
C ILE A 426 -8.02 4.70 -15.78
N ALA A 427 -7.47 4.91 -16.98
CA ALA A 427 -7.36 6.23 -17.61
C ALA A 427 -7.90 6.20 -19.04
N VAL A 428 -8.62 7.24 -19.45
CA VAL A 428 -9.05 7.49 -20.83
C VAL A 428 -8.84 8.96 -21.18
N GLY A 429 -8.55 9.29 -22.44
CA GLY A 429 -8.40 10.70 -22.84
C GLY A 429 -7.58 10.89 -24.11
N PRO A 430 -7.38 12.14 -24.56
CA PRO A 430 -6.60 12.47 -25.75
C PRO A 430 -5.10 12.17 -25.60
N ASP A 431 -4.52 12.31 -24.40
CA ASP A 431 -3.10 11.99 -24.15
C ASP A 431 -2.87 10.54 -23.70
N ILE A 432 -3.95 9.79 -23.43
CA ILE A 432 -3.89 8.43 -22.90
C ILE A 432 -3.87 7.41 -24.06
N ALA A 433 -3.10 6.34 -23.89
CA ALA A 433 -3.09 5.21 -24.82
C ALA A 433 -4.41 4.42 -24.75
N GLN A 434 -4.78 3.82 -25.87
CA GLN A 434 -6.02 3.05 -26.02
C GLN A 434 -5.75 1.55 -26.05
N ASN A 435 -6.71 0.76 -25.59
CA ASN A 435 -6.68 -0.70 -25.55
C ASN A 435 -5.41 -1.28 -24.88
N ARG A 436 -4.97 -0.72 -23.75
CA ARG A 436 -3.68 -1.06 -23.13
C ARG A 436 -3.81 -1.50 -21.67
N GLU A 437 -3.30 -2.68 -21.36
CA GLU A 437 -2.99 -3.06 -19.98
C GLU A 437 -1.54 -2.70 -19.67
N ILE A 438 -1.30 -2.11 -18.49
CA ILE A 438 0.05 -1.89 -17.94
C ILE A 438 0.30 -2.77 -16.70
N SER A 439 1.58 -2.98 -16.40
CA SER A 439 2.03 -3.66 -15.18
C SER A 439 1.49 -2.99 -13.92
N ALA A 440 1.50 -3.73 -12.81
CA ALA A 440 1.20 -3.15 -11.50
C ALA A 440 2.27 -2.14 -11.08
N PHE A 441 1.84 -1.10 -10.38
CA PHE A 441 2.68 0.00 -9.91
C PHE A 441 2.19 0.52 -8.54
N GLN A 442 2.98 1.35 -7.86
CA GLN A 442 2.61 1.92 -6.56
C GLN A 442 2.00 3.32 -6.72
N ASN A 443 1.00 3.67 -5.91
CA ASN A 443 0.26 4.93 -6.02
C ASN A 443 1.09 6.22 -5.83
N THR A 444 2.33 6.13 -5.30
CA THR A 444 3.35 7.20 -5.33
C THR A 444 3.66 7.69 -6.75
N GLU A 445 3.64 6.80 -7.74
CA GLU A 445 3.99 7.09 -9.13
C GLU A 445 3.02 8.06 -9.83
N LEU A 446 1.78 8.17 -9.33
CA LEU A 446 0.71 8.93 -9.95
C LEU A 446 0.98 10.44 -10.01
N TYR A 447 1.69 10.99 -9.02
CA TYR A 447 1.96 12.43 -8.96
C TYR A 447 2.79 12.91 -10.16
N ASN A 448 3.82 12.16 -10.55
CA ASN A 448 4.61 12.43 -11.75
C ASN A 448 3.76 12.34 -13.04
N LEU A 449 2.85 11.35 -13.12
CA LEU A 449 1.90 11.24 -14.23
C LEU A 449 0.95 12.44 -14.29
N PHE A 450 0.43 12.90 -13.16
CA PHE A 450 -0.48 14.05 -13.10
C PHE A 450 0.23 15.35 -13.52
N ALA A 451 1.44 15.60 -13.02
CA ALA A 451 2.26 16.73 -13.44
C ALA A 451 2.53 16.70 -14.95
N HIS A 452 2.92 15.53 -15.49
CA HIS A 452 3.15 15.34 -16.92
C HIS A 452 1.88 15.63 -17.76
N LEU A 453 0.71 15.12 -17.36
CA LEU A 453 -0.56 15.36 -18.07
C LEU A 453 -1.00 16.83 -18.00
N LEU A 454 -0.67 17.53 -16.91
CA LEU A 454 -0.90 18.98 -16.75
C LEU A 454 0.13 19.86 -17.47
N ARG A 455 1.22 19.27 -18.00
CA ARG A 455 2.37 19.98 -18.62
C ARG A 455 3.11 20.90 -17.65
N ILE A 456 3.29 20.44 -16.42
CA ILE A 456 3.99 21.15 -15.33
C ILE A 456 5.09 20.27 -14.74
N ASP A 457 6.09 20.90 -14.12
CA ASP A 457 7.12 20.18 -13.37
C ASP A 457 6.55 19.65 -12.04
N ALA A 458 6.92 18.42 -11.69
CA ALA A 458 6.59 17.81 -10.41
C ALA A 458 7.51 18.35 -9.30
N ALA A 459 6.99 18.57 -8.09
CA ALA A 459 7.83 18.78 -6.92
C ALA A 459 8.62 17.49 -6.58
N PRO A 460 9.74 17.57 -5.83
CA PRO A 460 10.46 16.38 -5.37
C PRO A 460 9.55 15.42 -4.61
N ASN A 461 9.52 14.17 -5.05
CA ASN A 461 8.61 13.13 -4.56
C ASN A 461 9.27 11.74 -4.61
N ASN A 462 8.60 10.70 -4.10
CA ASN A 462 9.15 9.34 -4.04
C ASN A 462 8.82 8.48 -5.28
N GLY A 463 8.05 8.97 -6.24
CA GLY A 463 7.77 8.28 -7.49
C GLY A 463 8.94 8.35 -8.48
N THR A 464 9.18 7.27 -9.21
CA THR A 464 10.21 7.19 -10.25
C THR A 464 9.70 7.74 -11.58
N ASN A 465 10.07 8.97 -11.91
CA ASN A 465 9.68 9.61 -13.17
C ASN A 465 10.02 8.72 -14.39
N GLY A 466 9.00 8.42 -15.21
CA GLY A 466 9.09 7.53 -16.35
C GLY A 466 8.34 6.20 -16.21
N ILE A 467 8.14 5.68 -14.98
CA ILE A 467 7.46 4.37 -14.77
C ILE A 467 6.06 4.34 -15.40
N LEU A 468 5.32 5.45 -15.36
CA LEU A 468 3.97 5.55 -15.93
C LEU A 468 3.90 6.14 -17.34
N PHE A 469 5.02 6.33 -18.05
CA PHE A 469 4.98 6.68 -19.47
C PHE A 469 4.21 5.66 -20.34
N PRO A 470 4.15 4.35 -20.05
CA PRO A 470 3.26 3.42 -20.75
C PRO A 470 1.77 3.77 -20.72
N VAL A 471 1.30 4.64 -19.81
CA VAL A 471 -0.09 5.18 -19.82
C VAL A 471 -0.31 6.13 -20.99
N LEU A 472 0.74 6.81 -21.44
CA LEU A 472 0.67 7.86 -22.44
C LEU A 472 0.55 7.28 -23.86
N ARG A 473 -0.24 7.97 -24.69
CA ARG A 473 -0.36 7.69 -26.13
C ARG A 473 0.97 7.91 -26.85
N ASN A 474 1.60 9.03 -26.53
CA ASN A 474 2.89 9.45 -27.05
C ASN A 474 3.86 9.57 -25.85
N PRO A 475 4.42 8.45 -25.35
CA PRO A 475 5.38 8.50 -24.25
C PRO A 475 6.62 9.31 -24.69
N PRO A 476 7.11 10.25 -23.87
CA PRO A 476 8.40 10.86 -24.13
C PRO A 476 9.52 9.83 -23.95
N ALA A 477 10.73 10.15 -24.41
CA ALA A 477 11.91 9.34 -24.08
C ALA A 477 12.05 9.25 -22.56
N LEU A 478 12.43 8.07 -22.06
CA LEU A 478 12.79 7.92 -20.65
C LEU A 478 13.89 8.93 -20.31
N PRO A 479 13.78 9.66 -19.18
CA PRO A 479 14.84 10.57 -18.77
C PRO A 479 16.12 9.77 -18.58
N ILE A 480 17.20 10.16 -19.27
CA ILE A 480 18.52 9.59 -19.09
C ILE A 480 19.04 10.10 -17.75
N THR A 481 18.72 9.40 -16.67
CA THR A 481 19.13 9.73 -15.29
C THR A 481 20.56 9.27 -14.99
N THR A 482 21.13 8.41 -15.83
CA THR A 482 22.52 7.93 -15.73
C THR A 482 23.25 8.15 -17.05
N ILE A 483 24.40 8.84 -17.00
CA ILE A 483 25.42 8.62 -18.02
C ILE A 483 26.12 7.33 -17.58
N ASP A 484 26.03 6.28 -18.38
CA ASP A 484 26.71 5.02 -18.13
C ASP A 484 28.23 5.20 -18.36
N GLN A 485 28.93 5.79 -17.40
CA GLN A 485 30.38 5.70 -17.32
C GLN A 485 30.76 4.46 -16.50
N PRO A 486 31.66 3.60 -17.00
CA PRO A 486 32.17 2.49 -16.22
C PRO A 486 32.92 3.03 -15.00
N SER A 487 32.70 2.40 -13.85
CA SER A 487 33.40 2.73 -12.60
C SER A 487 34.91 2.56 -12.76
N ASP A 488 35.70 3.55 -12.30
CA ASP A 488 37.16 3.49 -12.29
C ASP A 488 37.65 2.19 -11.67
N GLN A 489 38.72 1.59 -12.21
CA GLN A 489 39.33 0.42 -11.56
C GLN A 489 40.01 0.84 -10.25
N CYS A 490 39.81 0.07 -9.17
CA CYS A 490 40.49 0.32 -7.89
C CYS A 490 42.01 0.15 -7.99
N THR A 491 42.45 -0.71 -8.92
CA THR A 491 43.87 -0.93 -9.24
C THR A 491 44.01 -1.50 -10.66
N GLU A 492 45.13 -1.22 -11.33
CA GLU A 492 45.45 -1.77 -12.66
C GLU A 492 45.72 -3.29 -12.63
N LYS A 493 46.13 -3.83 -11.48
CA LYS A 493 46.46 -5.26 -11.32
C LYS A 493 46.12 -5.74 -9.92
N ILE A 494 45.27 -6.76 -9.83
CA ILE A 494 44.94 -7.40 -8.55
C ILE A 494 46.16 -8.18 -8.05
N ASN A 495 46.70 -7.80 -6.89
CA ASN A 495 47.80 -8.50 -6.22
C ASN A 495 47.26 -9.21 -4.97
N MET A 496 46.95 -10.50 -5.11
CA MET A 496 46.42 -11.30 -3.99
C MET A 496 47.55 -11.74 -3.06
N LYS A 497 47.33 -11.64 -1.76
CA LYS A 497 48.19 -12.19 -0.72
C LYS A 497 47.39 -13.07 0.22
N LEU A 498 48.04 -14.12 0.71
CA LEU A 498 47.48 -15.01 1.72
C LEU A 498 47.32 -14.29 3.05
N CYS A 499 46.16 -14.48 3.68
CA CYS A 499 46.05 -14.35 5.12
C CYS A 499 46.91 -15.42 5.83
N ASN A 500 47.28 -15.20 7.09
CA ASN A 500 48.36 -15.92 7.79
C ASN A 500 48.03 -17.37 8.23
N PHE A 501 47.27 -18.11 7.41
CA PHE A 501 46.83 -19.49 7.62
C PHE A 501 47.70 -20.46 6.81
N SER A 502 47.94 -21.66 7.35
CA SER A 502 48.86 -22.67 6.82
C SER A 502 48.34 -23.47 5.60
N HIS A 503 47.42 -22.91 4.81
CA HIS A 503 46.63 -23.64 3.81
C HIS A 503 46.92 -23.19 2.37
N ASN A 504 46.71 -24.10 1.41
CA ASN A 504 47.09 -23.87 0.01
C ASN A 504 45.94 -23.26 -0.82
N CYS A 505 46.08 -21.99 -1.22
CA CYS A 505 45.10 -21.29 -2.06
C CYS A 505 45.36 -21.35 -3.58
N GLN A 506 46.30 -22.16 -4.08
CA GLN A 506 46.72 -22.18 -5.50
C GLN A 506 45.60 -22.31 -6.54
N LEU A 507 44.45 -22.89 -6.20
CA LEU A 507 43.30 -22.98 -7.10
C LEU A 507 42.73 -21.58 -7.43
N MET A 508 42.69 -20.68 -6.44
CA MET A 508 42.10 -19.34 -6.55
C MET A 508 42.96 -18.40 -7.41
N ASP A 509 44.29 -18.44 -7.24
CA ASP A 509 45.21 -17.65 -8.06
C ASP A 509 45.05 -17.95 -9.57
N ASN A 510 44.93 -19.24 -9.91
CA ASN A 510 44.77 -19.66 -11.30
C ASN A 510 43.42 -19.24 -11.92
N ILE A 511 42.36 -19.18 -11.12
CA ILE A 511 41.02 -18.73 -11.55
C ILE A 511 41.08 -17.26 -11.97
N TYR A 512 41.56 -16.36 -11.10
CA TYR A 512 41.48 -14.91 -11.35
C TYR A 512 42.61 -14.36 -12.23
N GLN A 513 43.75 -15.05 -12.35
CA GLN A 513 44.83 -14.61 -13.24
C GLN A 513 44.59 -14.93 -14.72
N ASN A 514 43.70 -15.88 -15.04
CA ASN A 514 43.46 -16.36 -16.41
C ASN A 514 41.99 -16.20 -16.87
N CYS A 515 41.40 -15.01 -16.71
CA CYS A 515 40.08 -14.73 -17.27
C CYS A 515 40.10 -14.72 -18.81
N SER A 516 39.35 -15.64 -19.44
CA SER A 516 39.15 -15.64 -20.90
C SER A 516 38.03 -14.71 -21.39
N VAL A 517 37.19 -14.24 -20.46
CA VAL A 517 36.04 -13.36 -20.70
C VAL A 517 36.01 -12.30 -19.59
N ILE A 518 35.65 -11.06 -19.94
CA ILE A 518 35.41 -9.98 -18.99
C ILE A 518 33.93 -10.02 -18.60
N PHE A 519 33.63 -10.12 -17.31
CA PHE A 519 32.25 -10.03 -16.82
C PHE A 519 31.78 -8.56 -16.83
N HIS A 520 30.71 -8.27 -17.55
CA HIS A 520 30.18 -6.90 -17.63
C HIS A 520 29.12 -6.63 -16.55
N SER A 521 29.28 -5.50 -15.85
CA SER A 521 28.25 -4.92 -14.99
C SER A 521 26.94 -4.75 -15.75
N SER A 522 25.82 -5.05 -15.10
CA SER A 522 24.48 -4.62 -15.55
C SER A 522 23.92 -3.50 -14.67
N VAL A 523 24.73 -2.97 -13.77
CA VAL A 523 24.41 -1.81 -12.92
C VAL A 523 24.98 -0.58 -13.59
N SER A 524 24.08 0.19 -14.21
CA SER A 524 24.34 1.58 -14.58
C SER A 524 24.54 2.41 -13.32
N ALA A 525 25.80 2.65 -12.95
CA ALA A 525 26.12 3.43 -11.77
C ALA A 525 25.79 4.92 -12.03
N SER A 526 24.78 5.45 -11.36
CA SER A 526 24.51 6.89 -11.40
C SER A 526 25.63 7.67 -10.68
N TYR A 527 25.93 8.88 -11.15
CA TYR A 527 26.82 9.81 -10.43
C TYR A 527 26.27 10.29 -9.06
N HIS A 528 25.09 9.82 -8.66
CA HIS A 528 24.52 10.06 -7.33
C HIS A 528 24.89 9.00 -6.30
N PHE A 529 25.75 8.02 -6.63
CA PHE A 529 26.49 7.28 -5.61
C PHE A 529 27.43 8.24 -4.85
N THR A 530 27.11 8.51 -3.59
CA THR A 530 27.92 9.34 -2.70
C THR A 530 29.15 8.56 -2.22
N GLY A 531 30.31 8.82 -2.83
CA GLY A 531 31.58 8.18 -2.45
C GLY A 531 32.70 8.40 -3.47
N ASP A 532 33.92 8.02 -3.12
CA ASP A 532 35.01 7.82 -4.09
C ASP A 532 35.01 6.35 -4.48
N LEU A 533 34.12 6.00 -5.41
CA LEU A 533 33.90 4.62 -5.82
C LEU A 533 34.98 4.14 -6.79
N CYS A 534 35.19 2.83 -6.78
CA CYS A 534 35.89 2.10 -7.82
C CYS A 534 35.38 0.66 -7.91
N SER A 535 35.75 -0.02 -8.98
CA SER A 535 35.44 -1.43 -9.20
C SER A 535 36.70 -2.29 -9.20
N LEU A 536 36.56 -3.53 -8.72
CA LEU A 536 37.54 -4.61 -8.88
C LEU A 536 36.91 -5.67 -9.78
N GLN A 537 37.45 -5.77 -11.00
CA GLN A 537 36.98 -6.74 -11.98
C GLN A 537 37.56 -8.14 -11.70
N LEU A 538 36.68 -9.12 -11.48
CA LEU A 538 37.01 -10.55 -11.47
C LEU A 538 36.45 -11.21 -12.75
N CYS A 539 36.74 -12.50 -12.97
CA CYS A 539 36.31 -13.21 -14.19
C CYS A 539 34.79 -13.39 -14.29
N ASP A 540 34.11 -13.53 -13.15
CA ASP A 540 32.70 -13.90 -13.01
C ASP A 540 31.95 -13.01 -12.00
N ALA A 541 32.60 -11.94 -11.51
CA ALA A 541 32.05 -10.97 -10.58
C ALA A 541 32.73 -9.60 -10.68
N ILE A 542 32.08 -8.57 -10.13
CA ILE A 542 32.66 -7.24 -9.86
C ILE A 542 32.42 -6.90 -8.39
N ILE A 543 33.45 -6.40 -7.73
CA ILE A 543 33.34 -5.83 -6.38
C ILE A 543 33.35 -4.30 -6.49
N HIS A 544 32.27 -3.65 -6.05
CA HIS A 544 32.12 -2.20 -5.98
C HIS A 544 32.56 -1.71 -4.60
N PHE A 545 33.58 -0.86 -4.56
CA PHE A 545 34.29 -0.47 -3.34
C PHE A 545 34.32 1.06 -3.18
N ASP A 546 34.12 1.54 -1.96
CA ASP A 546 34.29 2.95 -1.60
C ASP A 546 35.67 3.15 -0.97
N LYS A 547 36.56 3.88 -1.67
CA LYS A 547 37.94 4.17 -1.21
C LYS A 547 37.98 5.03 0.06
N LYS A 548 36.99 5.91 0.24
CA LYS A 548 36.90 6.90 1.32
C LYS A 548 36.31 6.30 2.61
N LEU A 549 35.43 5.32 2.48
CA LEU A 549 34.94 4.50 3.59
C LEU A 549 35.79 3.24 3.83
N ARG A 550 36.59 2.82 2.83
CA ARG A 550 37.38 1.58 2.81
C ARG A 550 36.54 0.32 3.01
N LYS A 551 35.35 0.30 2.39
CA LYS A 551 34.34 -0.75 2.51
C LYS A 551 33.86 -1.18 1.12
N THR A 552 33.59 -2.48 0.98
CA THR A 552 32.78 -2.99 -0.13
C THR A 552 31.35 -2.54 0.05
N ILE A 553 30.79 -1.90 -0.98
CA ILE A 553 29.40 -1.44 -1.03
C ILE A 553 28.52 -2.55 -1.58
N MET A 554 28.95 -3.17 -2.68
CA MET A 554 28.21 -4.23 -3.37
C MET A 554 29.16 -5.18 -4.07
N VAL A 555 28.77 -6.45 -4.15
CA VAL A 555 29.31 -7.44 -5.09
C VAL A 555 28.20 -7.78 -6.07
N GLU A 556 28.53 -7.88 -7.35
CA GLU A 556 27.67 -8.49 -8.36
C GLU A 556 28.41 -9.63 -9.06
N GLY A 557 27.70 -10.63 -9.56
CA GLY A 557 28.34 -11.72 -10.30
C GLY A 557 27.38 -12.81 -10.75
N ILE A 558 27.95 -13.93 -11.21
CA ILE A 558 27.21 -15.13 -11.62
C ILE A 558 27.59 -16.29 -10.70
N MET A 559 26.64 -16.75 -9.89
CA MET A 559 26.73 -18.05 -9.22
C MET A 559 26.38 -19.16 -10.22
N LYS A 560 27.18 -20.23 -10.22
CA LYS A 560 27.00 -21.42 -11.07
C LYS A 560 26.81 -22.65 -10.20
N ASN A 561 25.86 -23.52 -10.54
CA ASN A 561 25.54 -24.71 -9.76
C ASN A 561 26.77 -25.62 -9.54
N THR A 562 27.61 -25.80 -10.57
CA THR A 562 28.84 -26.61 -10.48
C THR A 562 29.77 -26.17 -9.37
N ILE A 563 29.96 -24.85 -9.22
CA ILE A 563 30.82 -24.23 -8.21
C ILE A 563 30.19 -24.33 -6.82
N TRP A 564 28.87 -24.18 -6.72
CA TRP A 564 28.14 -24.23 -5.46
C TRP A 564 28.11 -25.63 -4.82
N THR A 565 28.28 -26.68 -5.64
CA THR A 565 28.38 -28.08 -5.19
C THR A 565 29.79 -28.53 -4.82
N GLU A 566 30.82 -27.72 -5.06
CA GLU A 566 32.20 -28.04 -4.67
C GLU A 566 32.43 -27.75 -3.17
N GLU A 567 32.71 -28.80 -2.39
CA GLU A 567 33.26 -28.69 -1.04
C GLU A 567 34.73 -28.27 -1.10
N ILE A 568 35.04 -27.00 -0.82
CA ILE A 568 36.41 -26.59 -0.55
C ILE A 568 36.73 -26.98 0.90
N LYS A 569 37.64 -27.95 1.07
CA LYS A 569 37.89 -28.60 2.37
C LYS A 569 38.72 -27.78 3.36
N GLU A 570 39.20 -26.59 2.97
CA GLU A 570 40.11 -25.76 3.77
C GLU A 570 39.79 -24.27 3.66
N ASN A 571 39.85 -23.55 4.78
CA ASN A 571 39.63 -22.12 4.89
C ASN A 571 40.80 -21.30 4.30
N CYS A 572 40.89 -21.26 2.97
CA CYS A 572 41.68 -20.26 2.26
C CYS A 572 41.10 -18.85 2.52
N VAL A 573 41.93 -17.84 2.76
CA VAL A 573 41.52 -16.42 2.81
C VAL A 573 42.60 -15.55 2.18
N THR A 574 42.20 -14.61 1.33
CA THR A 574 43.13 -13.69 0.64
C THR A 574 42.73 -12.23 0.80
N TYR A 575 43.72 -11.34 0.78
CA TYR A 575 43.50 -9.89 0.68
C TYR A 575 44.17 -9.33 -0.57
N ILE A 576 43.70 -8.18 -1.03
CA ILE A 576 44.26 -7.47 -2.19
C ILE A 576 45.21 -6.40 -1.66
N ASP A 577 46.51 -6.64 -1.81
CA ASP A 577 47.60 -5.89 -1.17
C ASP A 577 47.61 -4.39 -1.49
N ASN A 578 47.13 -4.03 -2.68
CA ASN A 578 47.05 -2.67 -3.19
C ASN A 578 45.68 -2.00 -3.01
N VAL A 579 44.75 -2.62 -2.26
CA VAL A 579 43.47 -2.02 -1.87
C VAL A 579 43.40 -1.95 -0.34
N THR A 580 43.70 -0.79 0.22
CA THR A 580 43.78 -0.57 1.67
C THR A 580 42.39 -0.59 2.32
N GLN A 581 41.99 -1.74 2.87
CA GLN A 581 40.79 -1.91 3.69
C GLN A 581 41.07 -1.60 5.18
N THR A 582 40.01 -1.51 6.00
CA THR A 582 40.11 -1.43 7.48
C THR A 582 40.29 -2.77 8.19
N ASN A 583 40.10 -3.91 7.50
CA ASN A 583 40.18 -5.24 8.11
C ASN A 583 41.38 -6.01 7.57
N SER A 584 41.86 -6.95 8.39
CA SER A 584 43.27 -7.32 8.52
C SER A 584 43.50 -8.83 8.48
N CYS A 585 42.66 -9.58 7.74
CA CYS A 585 42.53 -11.04 7.86
C CYS A 585 42.08 -11.50 9.27
N GLU A 586 41.40 -10.64 10.03
CA GLU A 586 40.98 -10.95 11.41
C GLU A 586 39.69 -11.77 11.46
N ILE A 587 39.74 -12.88 12.20
CA ILE A 587 38.56 -13.64 12.64
C ILE A 587 37.92 -12.89 13.82
N SER A 588 36.59 -12.91 13.93
CA SER A 588 35.88 -12.38 15.11
C SER A 588 36.45 -12.98 16.39
N LYS A 589 36.83 -12.11 17.34
CA LYS A 589 37.28 -12.51 18.69
C LYS A 589 36.12 -12.59 19.70
N ASP A 590 34.89 -12.34 19.24
CA ASP A 590 33.67 -12.31 20.03
C ASP A 590 32.70 -13.37 19.48
N ASP A 591 32.34 -14.34 20.32
CA ASP A 591 31.47 -15.48 19.99
C ASP A 591 30.03 -15.06 19.64
N SER A 592 29.62 -13.83 19.98
CA SER A 592 28.31 -13.28 19.62
C SER A 592 28.23 -12.81 18.15
N TYR A 593 29.37 -12.72 17.46
CA TYR A 593 29.48 -12.36 16.05
C TYR A 593 30.11 -13.48 15.23
N SER A 594 29.75 -13.54 13.95
CA SER A 594 30.35 -14.42 12.95
C SER A 594 30.63 -13.64 11.67
N LEU A 595 31.32 -14.28 10.73
CA LEU A 595 31.55 -13.74 9.39
C LEU A 595 30.53 -14.30 8.40
N ILE A 596 30.29 -13.55 7.33
CA ILE A 596 29.69 -14.05 6.08
C ILE A 596 30.52 -13.59 4.88
N SER A 597 30.36 -14.22 3.72
CA SER A 597 30.86 -13.70 2.43
C SER A 597 29.71 -13.06 1.66
N LEU A 598 29.92 -11.88 1.07
CA LEU A 598 28.95 -11.31 0.14
C LEU A 598 28.72 -12.21 -1.10
N PHE A 599 29.65 -13.11 -1.42
CA PHE A 599 29.47 -14.10 -2.47
C PHE A 599 28.58 -15.30 -2.11
N GLY A 600 28.07 -15.36 -0.87
CA GLY A 600 27.23 -16.46 -0.39
C GLY A 600 27.94 -17.34 0.65
N ARG A 601 28.09 -18.64 0.36
CA ARG A 601 28.69 -19.59 1.30
C ARG A 601 30.17 -19.23 1.53
N LEU A 602 30.62 -19.19 2.79
CA LEU A 602 32.02 -18.88 3.15
C LEU A 602 33.03 -19.93 2.65
N ASP A 603 32.59 -21.20 2.61
CA ASP A 603 33.42 -22.38 2.34
C ASP A 603 33.31 -22.88 0.88
N SER A 604 32.56 -22.16 0.05
CA SER A 604 32.63 -22.27 -1.42
C SER A 604 33.15 -20.94 -1.95
N TYR A 605 33.84 -20.97 -3.11
CA TYR A 605 34.31 -19.87 -3.97
C TYR A 605 34.27 -18.40 -3.43
N TYR A 606 35.34 -17.64 -3.71
CA TYR A 606 35.53 -16.22 -3.31
C TYR A 606 35.78 -15.99 -1.81
N THR A 607 37.04 -16.09 -1.40
CA THR A 607 37.49 -15.88 -0.01
C THR A 607 38.27 -14.58 0.19
N PHE A 608 37.85 -13.52 -0.50
CA PHE A 608 38.41 -12.18 -0.35
C PHE A 608 38.01 -11.57 1.00
N ASP A 609 38.98 -11.11 1.80
CA ASP A 609 38.75 -10.45 3.10
C ASP A 609 37.88 -9.19 2.93
N LEU A 610 38.02 -8.49 1.79
CA LEU A 610 37.24 -7.29 1.50
C LEU A 610 35.76 -7.51 1.24
N THR A 611 35.33 -8.74 0.96
CA THR A 611 33.91 -9.10 0.80
C THR A 611 33.36 -9.85 2.00
N ARG A 612 34.12 -9.91 3.10
CA ARG A 612 33.67 -10.49 4.37
C ARG A 612 33.08 -9.43 5.28
N LEU A 613 31.93 -9.74 5.87
CA LEU A 613 31.22 -8.85 6.80
C LEU A 613 31.03 -9.54 8.15
N VAL A 614 31.29 -8.80 9.23
CA VAL A 614 31.02 -9.22 10.61
C VAL A 614 29.56 -8.94 10.92
N VAL A 615 28.85 -9.96 11.40
CA VAL A 615 27.40 -9.95 11.64
C VAL A 615 27.05 -10.68 12.94
N PRO A 616 25.91 -10.39 13.59
CA PRO A 616 25.45 -11.15 14.75
C PRO A 616 25.32 -12.64 14.42
N LYS A 617 25.82 -13.53 15.29
CA LYS A 617 25.79 -14.98 15.05
C LYS A 617 24.37 -15.52 14.84
N VAL A 618 23.38 -14.96 15.53
CA VAL A 618 21.95 -15.30 15.35
C VAL A 618 21.42 -15.01 13.93
N PHE A 619 21.95 -13.97 13.26
CA PHE A 619 21.61 -13.71 11.85
C PHE A 619 22.17 -14.80 10.94
N VAL A 620 23.40 -15.28 11.22
CA VAL A 620 24.03 -16.35 10.45
C VAL A 620 23.28 -17.66 10.62
N ASP A 621 23.13 -18.11 11.87
CA ASP A 621 22.57 -19.42 12.21
C ASP A 621 21.07 -19.53 11.82
N GLY A 622 20.35 -18.41 11.77
CA GLY A 622 18.94 -18.34 11.36
C GLY A 622 18.72 -17.96 9.90
N ILE A 623 18.92 -16.69 9.57
CA ILE A 623 18.49 -16.10 8.28
C ILE A 623 19.48 -16.45 7.16
N TRP A 624 20.79 -16.31 7.40
CA TRP A 624 21.78 -16.47 6.34
C TRP A 624 21.83 -17.91 5.81
N GLN A 625 21.90 -18.91 6.70
CA GLN A 625 21.92 -20.31 6.29
C GLN A 625 20.65 -20.71 5.54
N TYR A 626 19.48 -20.18 5.92
CA TYR A 626 18.24 -20.39 5.16
C TYR A 626 18.34 -19.83 3.74
N VAL A 627 18.82 -18.59 3.58
CA VAL A 627 18.99 -17.96 2.26
C VAL A 627 20.02 -18.68 1.39
N LEU A 628 21.12 -19.19 1.97
CA LEU A 628 22.09 -20.03 1.26
C LEU A 628 21.46 -21.35 0.77
N ASN A 629 20.62 -21.99 1.58
CA ASN A 629 19.94 -23.23 1.19
C ASN A 629 18.93 -23.00 0.05
N GLU A 630 18.10 -21.97 0.14
CA GLU A 630 17.18 -21.57 -0.94
C GLU A 630 17.95 -21.21 -2.23
N THR A 631 19.09 -20.52 -2.12
CA THR A 631 19.98 -20.23 -3.25
C THR A 631 20.48 -21.51 -3.92
N ALA A 632 20.78 -22.56 -3.15
CA ALA A 632 21.15 -23.86 -3.69
C ALA A 632 20.01 -24.49 -4.52
N GLU A 633 18.78 -24.44 -4.03
CA GLU A 633 17.60 -24.95 -4.77
C GLU A 633 17.39 -24.16 -6.08
N TYR A 634 17.55 -22.84 -6.04
CA TYR A 634 17.47 -22.00 -7.24
C TYR A 634 18.59 -22.30 -8.24
N LEU A 635 19.82 -22.57 -7.79
CA LEU A 635 20.93 -22.98 -8.67
C LEU A 635 20.70 -24.36 -9.30
N VAL A 636 20.14 -25.33 -8.57
CA VAL A 636 19.75 -26.63 -9.13
C VAL A 636 18.65 -26.47 -10.19
N LYS A 637 17.71 -25.56 -9.98
CA LYS A 637 16.57 -25.33 -10.88
C LYS A 637 16.92 -24.52 -12.14
N TYR A 638 17.78 -23.51 -12.03
CA TYR A 638 18.08 -22.55 -13.10
C TYR A 638 19.51 -22.66 -13.66
N GLY A 639 20.38 -23.47 -13.05
CA GLY A 639 21.76 -23.71 -13.46
C GLY A 639 22.73 -22.58 -13.08
N ASN A 640 22.38 -21.34 -13.44
CA ASN A 640 23.13 -20.13 -13.12
C ASN A 640 22.19 -19.07 -12.53
N LEU A 641 22.68 -18.27 -11.59
CA LEU A 641 21.99 -17.09 -11.05
C LEU A 641 22.90 -15.87 -11.15
N ARG A 642 22.40 -14.77 -11.72
CA ARG A 642 23.00 -13.46 -11.42
C ARG A 642 22.64 -13.10 -9.99
N PHE A 643 23.57 -12.49 -9.26
CA PHE A 643 23.33 -12.01 -7.91
C PHE A 643 23.91 -10.61 -7.71
N PHE A 644 23.36 -9.95 -6.70
CA PHE A 644 23.86 -8.72 -6.11
C PHE A 644 23.84 -8.92 -4.59
N SER A 645 24.78 -8.33 -3.88
CA SER A 645 24.85 -8.43 -2.41
C SER A 645 25.68 -7.29 -1.84
N GLY A 646 25.29 -6.76 -0.69
CA GLY A 646 25.97 -5.61 -0.10
C GLY A 646 25.59 -5.42 1.37
N ALA A 647 26.15 -4.38 1.98
CA ALA A 647 25.71 -3.87 3.26
C ALA A 647 24.84 -2.63 3.04
N ILE A 648 23.77 -2.50 3.81
CA ILE A 648 23.00 -1.25 3.88
C ILE A 648 23.37 -0.54 5.19
N TYR A 649 23.31 0.79 5.15
CA TYR A 649 23.50 1.66 6.30
C TYR A 649 22.35 2.65 6.28
N ASP A 650 21.42 2.44 7.20
CA ASP A 650 20.13 3.10 7.37
C ASP A 650 19.84 2.98 8.88
N GLN A 651 20.50 3.82 9.69
CA GLN A 651 20.46 3.72 11.15
C GLN A 651 19.20 4.37 11.74
N ASP A 652 18.65 5.40 11.09
CA ASP A 652 17.42 6.06 11.51
C ASP A 652 16.14 5.44 10.92
N GLY A 653 16.28 4.54 9.93
CA GLY A 653 15.17 3.80 9.32
C GLY A 653 14.39 4.62 8.30
N ASP A 654 14.91 5.75 7.82
CA ASP A 654 14.20 6.59 6.85
C ASP A 654 14.11 5.93 5.44
N GLY A 655 14.94 4.91 5.18
CA GLY A 655 15.03 4.18 3.92
C GLY A 655 16.01 4.78 2.91
N VAL A 656 16.88 5.70 3.35
CA VAL A 656 17.95 6.35 2.59
C VAL A 656 19.30 5.90 3.17
N ARG A 657 20.38 6.01 2.38
CA ARG A 657 21.74 5.71 2.85
C ARG A 657 22.18 6.77 3.86
N ASP A 658 22.62 6.31 5.03
CA ASP A 658 23.32 7.10 6.05
C ASP A 658 24.44 7.99 5.47
N SER A 659 24.75 9.08 6.17
CA SER A 659 25.93 9.91 5.83
C SER A 659 27.25 9.16 6.06
N ASP A 660 28.30 9.50 5.31
CA ASP A 660 29.65 8.92 5.48
C ASP A 660 30.19 9.03 6.93
N GLU A 661 29.77 10.05 7.68
CA GLU A 661 30.18 10.26 9.07
C GLU A 661 29.54 9.22 9.99
N VAL A 662 28.24 8.97 9.83
CA VAL A 662 27.50 7.90 10.53
C VAL A 662 28.12 6.54 10.19
N ILE A 663 28.31 6.24 8.90
CA ILE A 663 28.85 4.95 8.43
C ILE A 663 30.26 4.65 8.97
N ARG A 664 31.11 5.67 9.16
CA ARG A 664 32.44 5.47 9.80
C ARG A 664 32.36 5.14 11.29
N ASN A 665 31.35 5.68 11.98
CA ASN A 665 31.18 5.50 13.42
C ASN A 665 30.38 4.23 13.78
N LEU A 666 29.63 3.66 12.83
CA LEU A 666 28.90 2.42 12.99
C LEU A 666 29.82 1.20 13.22
N ARG A 667 29.64 0.56 14.39
CA ARG A 667 30.16 -0.79 14.67
C ARG A 667 29.21 -1.90 14.23
N ASN A 668 27.91 -1.62 14.18
CA ASN A 668 26.86 -2.59 13.85
C ASN A 668 26.32 -2.30 12.44
N ILE A 669 25.99 -3.36 11.69
CA ILE A 669 25.55 -3.27 10.29
C ILE A 669 24.06 -3.62 10.22
N SER A 670 23.25 -2.75 9.60
CA SER A 670 21.86 -3.08 9.22
C SER A 670 21.89 -3.87 7.91
N MET A 671 21.97 -5.20 8.03
CA MET A 671 22.25 -6.05 6.88
C MET A 671 21.00 -6.41 6.09
N THR A 672 20.84 -5.82 4.90
CA THR A 672 19.92 -6.29 3.87
C THR A 672 20.73 -6.91 2.74
N ILE A 673 20.45 -8.17 2.40
CA ILE A 673 21.10 -8.86 1.28
C ILE A 673 20.03 -9.16 0.23
N GLN A 674 20.07 -8.41 -0.87
CA GLN A 674 19.12 -8.52 -1.98
C GLN A 674 19.63 -9.49 -3.03
N PHE A 675 19.33 -10.79 -2.88
CA PHE A 675 19.50 -11.75 -3.96
C PHE A 675 18.49 -11.50 -5.09
N GLU A 676 18.83 -10.58 -5.98
CA GLU A 676 18.05 -10.36 -7.19
C GLU A 676 18.46 -11.37 -8.27
N CYS A 677 17.79 -12.52 -8.25
CA CYS A 677 17.90 -13.55 -9.27
C CYS A 677 17.30 -13.06 -10.59
N VAL A 678 18.07 -12.29 -11.37
CA VAL A 678 17.71 -11.95 -12.75
C VAL A 678 17.77 -13.23 -13.57
N ILE A 679 16.61 -13.82 -13.86
CA ILE A 679 16.48 -14.97 -14.77
C ILE A 679 16.69 -14.46 -16.20
N SER A 680 17.95 -14.30 -16.59
CA SER A 680 18.34 -14.11 -17.99
C SER A 680 18.47 -15.49 -18.65
N ASN A 681 17.60 -15.79 -19.61
CA ASN A 681 17.84 -16.86 -20.57
C ASN A 681 18.98 -16.42 -21.51
N TYR A 682 20.22 -16.76 -21.14
CA TYR A 682 21.41 -16.71 -22.01
C TYR A 682 21.82 -18.13 -22.40
#